data_AF-A0A5C7V934-F1
#
_entry.id   AF-A0A5C7V934-F1
#
_cell.length_a   1.000
_cell.length_b   1.000
_cell.length_c   1.000
_cell.angle_alpha   90.00
_cell.angle_beta   90.00
_cell.angle_gamma   90.00
#
_symmetry.space_group_name_H-M   'P 1'
#
loop_
_entity.id
_entity.type
_entity.pdbx_description
1 polymer ?
#
loop_
_entity_poly.entity_id
_entity_poly.type
_entity_poly.pdbx_seq_one_letter_code
_entity_poly.pdbx_strand_id
1 'polypeptide(L)'
;MPSGGVIESVNQDLLTVREKRAWKCRLHQERYSTVTAQLSELKRIMSVLRPPPGKSANAPLAISRSSLVNGFTDWLEQHATSDAPYLWFLVAWARSLFKHGGRVKRSLKPGTIVDYVSTIGAAFLGNFNGYRLSELDGVDWVELLNRTSDEVKSPSRKGFVLYFATFLRDAELVPELPVAELDIAVSHGEVDANLMSVSHAEAILGWLNEQQDLVARDAHLLFCLCFFSGLRRSEAAFLQLADLDFLAMEPSHNTYDYIDLHIRRNQKRGLKSTAANRVLPLDALWPAPHLSKLRARVQYLRARGDSPTAPVFESLDRTEQAYRLITDLMHQYTGDRTLRVHHLRHSFANWTWFRLNSDLLQVGRRQLGMFPGEFFSDAALQHLYRRLGFRGYSRKGQYVLCHLLGHEEPTTTIGSYLHLKDIAGYLALGARELSPKKLLNHTLGRSSLVVRKDVGENLAERLTYENREIERLVAPVSPPVLANSSLASVKTLQHCFEVSSCCRQLQVLDWAAILMACQVSSAEQVAYQEGVSPAMVRALLDHAAIVQKHCPRQGKRLPLIPALSPWIHRLVEREKHQGEQRQAPQAIEEQQLSKVKRDSYSLQILNFLFRQLQTGLDDGSLTWPMIQDGCQILRYLVPGKGYLIRSPSSRRVIQFLTLCRALGFKARHIQLTLQLPGADVMQKTDILGQWNGLLQCAGLAGVPIEEGKQQDWPYLPKHDGLGVMEVRLLNSKLGGRGRRQRAFLSMMQLMLILSATLKPL
;
A
#
# COMPACT_ATOMS: atom_id res chain seq x y z
N MET A 1 20.91 -37.84 6.57
CA MET A 1 22.13 -37.58 5.75
C MET A 1 22.80 -36.35 6.33
N PRO A 2 24.11 -36.40 6.60
CA PRO A 2 24.72 -35.62 7.68
C PRO A 2 24.98 -34.15 7.31
N SER A 3 24.91 -33.34 8.35
CA SER A 3 25.38 -31.95 8.51
C SER A 3 26.51 -31.56 7.57
N GLY A 4 26.25 -30.62 6.67
CA GLY A 4 27.25 -29.97 5.82
C GLY A 4 27.19 -28.47 6.05
N GLY A 5 28.31 -27.89 6.50
CA GLY A 5 28.45 -26.46 6.75
C GLY A 5 28.04 -25.60 5.55
N VAL A 6 27.69 -24.36 5.86
CA VAL A 6 27.46 -23.30 4.87
C VAL A 6 28.68 -23.26 3.96
N ILE A 7 28.53 -23.74 2.72
CA ILE A 7 29.47 -23.42 1.66
C ILE A 7 29.24 -21.93 1.41
N GLU A 8 30.22 -21.10 1.79
CA GLU A 8 30.28 -19.70 1.37
C GLU A 8 29.94 -19.63 -0.12
N SER A 9 29.01 -18.75 -0.48
CA SER A 9 28.62 -18.50 -1.86
C SER A 9 29.82 -17.92 -2.61
N VAL A 10 30.65 -18.80 -3.18
CA VAL A 10 31.53 -18.44 -4.28
C VAL A 10 30.60 -17.87 -5.35
N ASN A 11 30.82 -16.62 -5.75
CA ASN A 11 30.19 -15.96 -6.89
C ASN A 11 30.42 -16.80 -8.17
N GLN A 12 29.66 -17.89 -8.33
CA GLN A 12 29.62 -18.70 -9.52
C GLN A 12 28.36 -18.29 -10.28
N ASP A 13 28.55 -17.72 -11.46
CA ASP A 13 27.47 -17.42 -12.39
C ASP A 13 26.62 -18.67 -12.66
N LEU A 14 25.41 -18.70 -12.09
CA LEU A 14 24.43 -19.80 -12.20
C LEU A 14 23.85 -19.95 -13.61
N LEU A 15 24.08 -18.96 -14.48
CA LEU A 15 23.76 -18.95 -15.90
C LEU A 15 24.96 -18.40 -16.68
N THR A 16 25.19 -18.91 -17.90
CA THR A 16 26.22 -18.37 -18.80
C THR A 16 25.83 -16.97 -19.29
N VAL A 17 26.82 -16.17 -19.71
CA VAL A 17 26.56 -14.85 -20.32
C VAL A 17 25.63 -14.96 -21.53
N ARG A 18 25.73 -16.06 -22.29
CA ARG A 18 24.86 -16.33 -23.44
C ARG A 18 23.44 -16.67 -23.01
N GLU A 19 23.25 -17.53 -22.01
CA GLU A 19 21.94 -17.83 -21.41
C GLU A 19 21.28 -16.56 -20.85
N LYS A 20 22.03 -15.73 -20.10
CA LYS A 20 21.54 -14.45 -19.55
C LYS A 20 21.15 -13.48 -20.67
N ARG A 21 21.94 -13.36 -21.75
CA ARG A 21 21.61 -12.52 -22.92
C ARG A 21 20.39 -13.05 -23.67
N ALA A 22 20.32 -14.36 -23.89
CA ALA A 22 19.21 -15.00 -24.57
C ALA A 22 17.89 -14.77 -23.81
N TRP A 23 17.93 -14.83 -22.48
CA TRP A 23 16.80 -14.50 -21.61
C TRP A 23 16.45 -13.00 -21.59
N LYS A 24 17.44 -12.12 -21.33
CA LYS A 24 17.24 -10.66 -21.21
C LYS A 24 16.65 -10.02 -22.47
N CYS A 25 16.85 -10.62 -23.64
CA CYS A 25 16.32 -10.07 -24.88
C CYS A 25 14.79 -10.13 -25.00
N ARG A 26 14.03 -10.90 -24.19
CA ARG A 26 12.57 -11.05 -24.41
C ARG A 26 11.75 -11.32 -23.14
N LEU A 27 11.17 -10.25 -22.59
CA LEU A 27 10.11 -10.27 -21.56
C LEU A 27 8.69 -10.05 -22.16
N HIS A 28 8.56 -9.91 -23.48
CA HIS A 28 7.36 -9.37 -24.15
C HIS A 28 6.59 -10.35 -25.05
N GLN A 29 6.63 -11.65 -24.76
CA GLN A 29 5.84 -12.64 -25.52
C GLN A 29 4.36 -12.65 -25.12
N GLU A 30 3.48 -12.65 -26.11
CA GLU A 30 2.02 -12.50 -25.91
C GLU A 30 1.25 -13.81 -25.72
N ARG A 31 1.80 -14.95 -26.15
CA ARG A 31 1.14 -16.27 -26.13
C ARG A 31 2.08 -17.35 -25.62
N TYR A 32 1.57 -18.20 -24.72
CA TYR A 32 2.30 -19.35 -24.18
C TYR A 32 1.71 -20.67 -24.64
N SER A 33 2.59 -21.65 -24.86
CA SER A 33 2.27 -23.05 -25.13
C SER A 33 1.40 -23.63 -24.03
N THR A 34 0.55 -24.58 -24.37
CA THR A 34 -0.33 -25.22 -23.37
C THR A 34 0.49 -25.93 -22.30
N VAL A 35 -0.05 -26.01 -21.08
CA VAL A 35 0.57 -26.74 -19.96
C VAL A 35 0.89 -28.18 -20.37
N THR A 36 0.00 -28.83 -21.11
CA THR A 36 0.18 -30.20 -21.63
C THR A 36 1.36 -30.32 -22.58
N ALA A 37 1.54 -29.37 -23.51
CA ALA A 37 2.67 -29.37 -24.43
C ALA A 37 3.99 -29.17 -23.68
N GLN A 38 4.04 -28.20 -22.76
CA GLN A 38 5.23 -27.92 -21.95
C GLN A 38 5.60 -29.09 -21.04
N LEU A 39 4.62 -29.77 -20.44
CA LEU A 39 4.87 -30.96 -19.64
C LEU A 39 5.37 -32.15 -20.47
N SER A 40 4.88 -32.30 -21.69
CA SER A 40 5.31 -33.38 -22.58
C SER A 40 6.76 -33.16 -22.99
N GLU A 41 7.11 -31.91 -23.30
CA GLU A 41 8.48 -31.51 -23.62
C GLU A 41 9.41 -31.63 -22.40
N LEU A 42 8.97 -31.22 -21.20
CA LEU A 42 9.74 -31.42 -19.97
C LEU A 42 10.07 -32.90 -19.75
N LYS A 43 9.09 -33.79 -19.93
CA LYS A 43 9.30 -35.25 -19.82
C LYS A 43 10.30 -35.74 -20.87
N ARG A 44 10.23 -35.25 -22.11
CA ARG A 44 11.17 -35.57 -23.18
C ARG A 44 12.59 -35.17 -22.81
N ILE A 45 12.80 -33.93 -22.36
CA ILE A 45 14.12 -33.41 -21.96
C ILE A 45 14.67 -34.18 -20.75
N MET A 46 13.84 -34.40 -19.73
CA MET A 46 14.25 -35.15 -18.52
C MET A 46 14.51 -36.64 -18.81
N SER A 47 14.01 -37.20 -19.91
CA SER A 47 14.25 -38.60 -20.27
C SER A 47 15.73 -38.90 -20.58
N VAL A 48 16.48 -37.89 -21.06
CA VAL A 48 17.92 -38.00 -21.35
C VAL A 48 18.74 -38.24 -20.08
N LEU A 49 18.20 -37.86 -18.91
CA LEU A 49 18.80 -38.09 -17.60
C LEU A 49 18.42 -39.44 -16.98
N ARG A 50 17.70 -40.31 -17.72
CA ARG A 50 17.33 -41.66 -17.27
C ARG A 50 18.22 -42.72 -17.95
N PRO A 51 18.58 -43.80 -17.24
CA PRO A 51 19.27 -44.92 -17.86
C PRO A 51 18.43 -45.57 -18.97
N PRO A 52 19.07 -46.25 -19.95
CA PRO A 52 18.36 -47.00 -20.99
C PRO A 52 17.35 -47.99 -20.39
N PRO A 53 16.22 -48.24 -21.08
CA PRO A 53 15.23 -49.21 -20.63
C PRO A 53 15.88 -50.58 -20.40
N GLY A 54 15.56 -51.23 -19.27
CA GLY A 54 16.15 -52.50 -18.84
C GLY A 54 17.40 -52.40 -17.96
N LYS A 55 17.94 -51.19 -17.69
CA LYS A 55 19.05 -50.99 -16.75
C LYS A 55 18.58 -50.46 -15.39
N SER A 56 19.32 -50.76 -14.32
CA SER A 56 19.08 -50.24 -12.97
C SER A 56 19.08 -48.71 -12.95
N ALA A 57 18.28 -48.11 -12.06
CA ALA A 57 18.22 -46.66 -11.85
C ALA A 57 19.57 -46.01 -11.48
N ASN A 58 20.55 -46.81 -11.04
CA ASN A 58 21.92 -46.37 -10.74
C ASN A 58 22.92 -46.61 -11.87
N ALA A 59 22.49 -47.12 -13.03
CA ALA A 59 23.38 -47.38 -14.15
C ALA A 59 23.98 -46.08 -14.73
N PRO A 60 25.23 -46.11 -15.22
CA PRO A 60 25.83 -44.95 -15.86
C PRO A 60 25.02 -44.52 -17.09
N LEU A 61 24.88 -43.20 -17.27
CA LEU A 61 24.26 -42.63 -18.45
C LEU A 61 25.13 -42.90 -19.68
N ALA A 62 24.49 -43.06 -20.83
CA ALA A 62 25.18 -43.23 -22.12
C ALA A 62 25.92 -41.95 -22.57
N ILE A 63 25.56 -40.80 -21.99
CA ILE A 63 26.07 -39.48 -22.37
C ILE A 63 26.92 -38.93 -21.22
N SER A 64 28.07 -38.35 -21.55
CA SER A 64 28.97 -37.73 -20.56
C SER A 64 28.32 -36.54 -19.86
N ARG A 65 28.78 -36.22 -18.65
CA ARG A 65 28.27 -35.07 -17.87
C ARG A 65 28.48 -33.74 -18.61
N SER A 66 29.62 -33.53 -19.24
CA SER A 66 29.91 -32.32 -20.02
C SER A 66 29.01 -32.22 -21.26
N SER A 67 28.80 -33.32 -21.99
CA SER A 67 27.91 -33.36 -23.15
C SER A 67 26.47 -33.05 -22.78
N LEU A 68 25.99 -33.51 -21.62
CA LEU A 68 24.66 -33.17 -21.12
C LEU A 68 24.56 -31.69 -20.76
N VAL A 69 25.50 -31.12 -20.01
CA VAL A 69 25.51 -29.67 -19.69
C VAL A 69 25.48 -28.84 -20.98
N ASN A 70 26.29 -29.21 -21.97
CA ASN A 70 26.31 -28.53 -23.27
C ASN A 70 24.97 -28.67 -23.99
N GLY A 71 24.40 -29.88 -24.06
CA GLY A 71 23.09 -30.08 -24.68
C GLY A 71 21.94 -29.31 -24.01
N PHE A 72 21.95 -29.19 -22.68
CA PHE A 72 21.01 -28.33 -21.96
C PHE A 72 21.25 -26.84 -22.24
N THR A 73 22.51 -26.41 -22.34
CA THR A 73 22.89 -25.03 -22.69
C THR A 73 22.41 -24.70 -24.11
N ASP A 74 22.70 -25.57 -25.07
CA ASP A 74 22.26 -25.44 -26.47
C ASP A 74 20.73 -25.40 -26.56
N TRP A 75 20.03 -26.24 -25.79
CA TRP A 75 18.57 -26.21 -25.74
C TRP A 75 18.06 -24.87 -25.21
N LEU A 76 18.64 -24.33 -24.13
CA LEU A 76 18.25 -23.05 -23.54
C LEU A 76 18.51 -21.88 -24.49
N GLU A 77 19.61 -21.92 -25.24
CA GLU A 77 19.95 -20.92 -26.26
C GLU A 77 18.98 -20.99 -27.45
N GLN A 78 18.65 -22.20 -27.93
CA GLN A 78 17.71 -22.42 -29.05
C GLN A 78 16.25 -22.11 -28.69
N HIS A 79 15.86 -22.34 -27.43
CA HIS A 79 14.48 -22.18 -26.96
C HIS A 79 14.28 -20.92 -26.12
N ALA A 80 15.25 -20.00 -26.13
CA ALA A 80 15.13 -18.68 -25.50
C ALA A 80 13.97 -17.85 -26.06
N THR A 81 13.54 -18.13 -27.30
CA THR A 81 12.38 -17.51 -27.95
C THR A 81 11.17 -18.43 -28.04
N SER A 82 11.16 -19.57 -27.34
CA SER A 82 10.02 -20.49 -27.37
C SER A 82 8.81 -19.89 -26.65
N ASP A 83 7.60 -20.32 -27.02
CA ASP A 83 6.36 -19.93 -26.33
C ASP A 83 6.24 -20.61 -24.94
N ALA A 84 7.33 -21.03 -24.31
CA ALA A 84 7.33 -21.83 -23.10
C ALA A 84 8.31 -21.28 -22.04
N PRO A 85 8.13 -20.04 -21.56
CA PRO A 85 9.07 -19.40 -20.64
C PRO A 85 9.18 -20.13 -19.29
N TYR A 86 8.08 -20.67 -18.78
CA TYR A 86 8.09 -21.40 -17.52
C TYR A 86 8.78 -22.77 -17.65
N LEU A 87 8.65 -23.43 -18.80
CA LEU A 87 9.47 -24.60 -19.12
C LEU A 87 10.96 -24.24 -19.17
N TRP A 88 11.29 -23.11 -19.79
CA TRP A 88 12.67 -22.62 -19.85
C TRP A 88 13.30 -22.50 -18.46
N PHE A 89 12.58 -21.96 -17.48
CA PHE A 89 13.06 -21.90 -16.08
C PHE A 89 13.34 -23.28 -15.47
N LEU A 90 12.46 -24.26 -15.69
CA LEU A 90 12.66 -25.62 -15.17
C LEU A 90 13.88 -26.29 -15.80
N VAL A 91 14.12 -26.05 -17.09
CA VAL A 91 15.29 -26.58 -17.80
C VAL A 91 16.58 -25.88 -17.36
N ALA A 92 16.53 -24.55 -17.16
CA ALA A 92 17.64 -23.77 -16.62
C ALA A 92 18.02 -24.24 -15.21
N TRP A 93 17.02 -24.53 -14.38
CA TRP A 93 17.24 -25.10 -13.06
C TRP A 93 17.85 -26.51 -13.12
N ALA A 94 17.34 -27.38 -13.99
CA ALA A 94 17.88 -28.73 -14.20
C ALA A 94 19.36 -28.70 -14.61
N ARG A 95 19.71 -27.80 -15.55
CA ARG A 95 21.09 -27.57 -16.00
C ARG A 95 21.97 -27.08 -14.85
N SER A 96 21.49 -26.12 -14.05
CA SER A 96 22.21 -25.60 -12.89
C SER A 96 22.49 -26.69 -11.85
N LEU A 97 21.47 -27.49 -11.48
CA LEU A 97 21.61 -28.63 -10.58
C LEU A 97 22.61 -29.67 -11.09
N PHE A 98 22.70 -29.84 -12.41
CA PHE A 98 23.62 -30.79 -13.03
C PHE A 98 25.06 -30.24 -13.10
N LYS A 99 25.24 -28.94 -13.34
CA LYS A 99 26.56 -28.31 -13.42
C LYS A 99 27.17 -28.02 -12.04
N HIS A 100 26.39 -27.43 -11.14
CA HIS A 100 26.87 -26.90 -9.85
C HIS A 100 26.50 -27.79 -8.66
N GLY A 101 25.62 -28.78 -8.87
CA GLY A 101 25.16 -29.68 -7.81
C GLY A 101 24.03 -29.08 -6.96
N GLY A 102 23.84 -29.67 -5.78
CA GLY A 102 22.84 -29.28 -4.80
C GLY A 102 23.44 -28.44 -3.67
N ARG A 103 22.61 -27.85 -2.81
CA ARG A 103 23.06 -27.09 -1.61
C ARG A 103 24.07 -27.85 -0.72
N VAL A 104 23.93 -29.17 -0.63
CA VAL A 104 24.76 -30.04 0.24
C VAL A 104 25.82 -30.80 -0.55
N LYS A 105 25.57 -31.11 -1.82
CA LYS A 105 26.44 -31.99 -2.62
C LYS A 105 26.91 -31.25 -3.87
N ARG A 106 28.23 -31.13 -4.04
CA ARG A 106 28.88 -30.57 -5.24
C ARG A 106 28.46 -31.25 -6.56
N SER A 107 27.93 -32.48 -6.49
CA SER A 107 27.39 -33.19 -7.66
C SER A 107 26.14 -33.98 -7.28
N LEU A 108 25.06 -33.78 -8.03
CA LEU A 108 23.82 -34.53 -7.91
C LEU A 108 23.77 -35.68 -8.94
N LYS A 109 23.13 -36.78 -8.52
CA LYS A 109 22.82 -37.91 -9.40
C LYS A 109 21.70 -37.48 -10.38
N PRO A 110 21.73 -37.95 -11.64
CA PRO A 110 20.71 -37.61 -12.64
C PRO A 110 19.27 -37.87 -12.16
N GLY A 111 19.01 -39.03 -11.56
CA GLY A 111 17.70 -39.38 -11.02
C GLY A 111 17.20 -38.43 -9.93
N THR A 112 18.11 -37.85 -9.13
CA THR A 112 17.75 -36.84 -8.11
C THR A 112 17.27 -35.53 -8.75
N ILE A 113 17.91 -35.11 -9.84
CA ILE A 113 17.51 -33.89 -10.56
C ILE A 113 16.16 -34.10 -11.25
N VAL A 114 15.97 -35.27 -11.87
CA VAL A 114 14.67 -35.65 -12.44
C VAL A 114 13.59 -35.63 -11.36
N ASP A 115 13.88 -36.14 -10.16
CA ASP A 115 12.93 -36.11 -9.03
C ASP A 115 12.59 -34.67 -8.62
N TYR A 116 13.57 -33.78 -8.50
CA TYR A 116 13.34 -32.38 -8.09
C TYR A 116 12.46 -31.64 -9.11
N VAL A 117 12.86 -31.67 -10.38
CA VAL A 117 12.20 -30.93 -11.45
C VAL A 117 10.82 -31.51 -11.76
N SER A 118 10.71 -32.84 -11.83
CA SER A 118 9.42 -33.49 -12.15
C SER A 118 8.41 -33.39 -11.02
N THR A 119 8.86 -33.29 -9.76
CA THR A 119 7.95 -33.16 -8.61
C THR A 119 7.17 -31.86 -8.66
N ILE A 120 7.84 -30.74 -8.97
CA ILE A 120 7.19 -29.42 -8.98
C ILE A 120 6.66 -29.03 -10.37
N GLY A 121 7.18 -29.63 -11.45
CA GLY A 121 6.93 -29.16 -12.82
C GLY A 121 5.46 -29.10 -13.22
N ALA A 122 4.63 -30.08 -12.83
CA ALA A 122 3.20 -30.05 -13.15
C ALA A 122 2.45 -28.94 -12.42
N ALA A 123 2.66 -28.81 -11.10
CA ALA A 123 2.03 -27.78 -10.29
C ALA A 123 2.53 -26.38 -10.67
N PHE A 124 3.83 -26.23 -10.93
CA PHE A 124 4.43 -24.97 -11.33
C PHE A 124 3.88 -24.51 -12.69
N LEU A 125 3.92 -25.37 -13.72
CA LEU A 125 3.37 -25.02 -15.03
C LEU A 125 1.86 -24.77 -14.98
N GLY A 126 1.11 -25.54 -14.18
CA GLY A 126 -0.33 -25.35 -14.00
C GLY A 126 -0.68 -23.99 -13.39
N ASN A 127 0.04 -23.58 -12.34
CA ASN A 127 -0.22 -22.33 -11.64
C ASN A 127 0.28 -21.09 -12.41
N PHE A 128 1.40 -21.19 -13.13
CA PHE A 128 2.04 -20.03 -13.76
C PHE A 128 1.62 -19.76 -15.21
N ASN A 129 1.29 -20.80 -15.99
CA ASN A 129 1.10 -20.64 -17.44
C ASN A 129 -0.08 -19.73 -17.87
N GLY A 130 -0.98 -19.39 -16.94
CA GLY A 130 -2.06 -18.44 -17.16
C GLY A 130 -1.66 -16.97 -17.06
N TYR A 131 -0.45 -16.66 -16.58
CA TYR A 131 0.01 -15.31 -16.28
C TYR A 131 1.20 -14.94 -17.16
N ARG A 132 1.24 -13.71 -17.69
CA ARG A 132 2.43 -13.24 -18.40
C ARG A 132 3.52 -12.86 -17.42
N LEU A 133 4.78 -13.12 -17.77
CA LEU A 133 5.92 -12.77 -16.90
C LEU A 133 5.96 -11.29 -16.52
N SER A 134 5.59 -10.39 -17.44
CA SER A 134 5.57 -8.95 -17.20
C SER A 134 4.42 -8.49 -16.28
N GLU A 135 3.43 -9.35 -16.03
CA GLU A 135 2.28 -9.06 -15.18
C GLU A 135 2.50 -9.53 -13.74
N LEU A 136 3.56 -10.30 -13.47
CA LEU A 136 3.84 -10.88 -12.16
C LEU A 136 4.85 -10.03 -11.41
N ASP A 137 4.43 -9.44 -10.28
CA ASP A 137 5.33 -8.81 -9.33
C ASP A 137 5.89 -9.82 -8.30
N GLY A 138 6.81 -9.37 -7.43
CA GLY A 138 7.42 -10.23 -6.41
C GLY A 138 6.40 -10.91 -5.48
N VAL A 139 5.25 -10.26 -5.22
CA VAL A 139 4.18 -10.80 -4.38
C VAL A 139 3.40 -11.87 -5.12
N ASP A 140 3.07 -11.65 -6.39
CA ASP A 140 2.40 -12.64 -7.25
C ASP A 140 3.23 -13.92 -7.37
N TRP A 141 4.55 -13.76 -7.55
CA TRP A 141 5.48 -14.89 -7.58
C TRP A 141 5.45 -15.70 -6.29
N VAL A 142 5.45 -15.04 -5.12
CA VAL A 142 5.34 -15.71 -3.82
C VAL A 142 4.02 -16.44 -3.68
N GLU A 143 2.91 -15.83 -4.09
CA GLU A 143 1.59 -16.47 -4.03
C GLU A 143 1.54 -17.73 -4.89
N LEU A 144 1.97 -17.65 -6.15
CA LEU A 144 1.94 -18.77 -7.09
C LEU A 144 2.91 -19.89 -6.70
N LEU A 145 4.07 -19.56 -6.14
CA LEU A 145 4.99 -20.56 -5.57
C LEU A 145 4.43 -21.22 -4.31
N ASN A 146 3.72 -20.48 -3.45
CA ASN A 146 3.02 -21.08 -2.30
C ASN A 146 1.91 -22.04 -2.75
N ARG A 147 1.14 -21.69 -3.80
CA ARG A 147 0.17 -22.63 -4.41
C ARG A 147 0.84 -23.86 -5.02
N THR A 148 1.95 -23.65 -5.72
CA THR A 148 2.79 -24.74 -6.26
C THR A 148 3.22 -25.70 -5.14
N SER A 149 3.64 -25.16 -3.99
CA SER A 149 4.01 -25.94 -2.81
C SER A 149 2.83 -26.71 -2.19
N ASP A 150 1.65 -26.10 -2.16
CA ASP A 150 0.44 -26.72 -1.62
C ASP A 150 -0.04 -27.93 -2.46
N GLU A 151 0.19 -27.92 -3.77
CA GLU A 151 -0.10 -29.06 -4.66
C GLU A 151 0.93 -30.21 -4.56
N VAL A 152 2.11 -29.94 -3.99
CA VAL A 152 3.12 -30.99 -3.74
C VAL A 152 2.66 -31.84 -2.55
N LYS A 153 2.15 -33.03 -2.86
CA LYS A 153 1.60 -33.99 -1.88
C LYS A 153 2.57 -34.39 -0.77
N SER A 154 3.87 -34.44 -1.06
CA SER A 154 4.88 -34.90 -0.12
C SER A 154 5.45 -33.72 0.69
N PRO A 155 5.25 -33.69 2.03
CA PRO A 155 5.73 -32.59 2.87
C PRO A 155 7.25 -32.37 2.80
N SER A 156 8.03 -33.42 2.59
CA SER A 156 9.50 -33.32 2.48
C SER A 156 9.93 -32.76 1.13
N ARG A 157 9.13 -32.98 0.09
CA ARG A 157 9.40 -32.48 -1.27
C ARG A 157 8.91 -31.05 -1.50
N LYS A 158 8.09 -30.48 -0.60
CA LYS A 158 7.71 -29.06 -0.64
C LYS A 158 8.94 -28.14 -0.66
N GLY A 159 10.03 -28.56 0.00
CA GLY A 159 11.32 -27.85 -0.03
C GLY A 159 11.94 -27.69 -1.42
N PHE A 160 11.54 -28.49 -2.42
CA PHE A 160 12.00 -28.31 -3.79
C PHE A 160 11.49 -27.00 -4.41
N VAL A 161 10.30 -26.54 -4.01
CA VAL A 161 9.76 -25.25 -4.45
C VAL A 161 10.58 -24.10 -3.89
N LEU A 162 10.95 -24.15 -2.60
CA LEU A 162 11.84 -23.16 -1.99
C LEU A 162 13.22 -23.16 -2.66
N TYR A 163 13.74 -24.33 -2.99
CA TYR A 163 15.03 -24.44 -3.68
C TYR A 163 14.97 -23.84 -5.09
N PHE A 164 13.91 -24.14 -5.84
CA PHE A 164 13.69 -23.55 -7.15
C PHE A 164 13.53 -22.02 -7.10
N ALA A 165 12.75 -21.51 -6.14
CA ALA A 165 12.58 -20.06 -5.94
C ALA A 165 13.90 -19.36 -5.63
N THR A 166 14.75 -19.97 -4.80
CA THR A 166 16.09 -19.46 -4.51
C THR A 166 16.95 -19.40 -5.77
N PHE A 167 16.88 -20.43 -6.62
CA PHE A 167 17.56 -20.43 -7.91
C PHE A 167 17.08 -19.30 -8.83
N LEU A 168 15.76 -19.05 -8.92
CA LEU A 168 15.23 -17.97 -9.77
C LEU A 168 15.75 -16.59 -9.36
N ARG A 169 15.85 -16.33 -8.05
CA ARG A 169 16.41 -15.09 -7.50
C ARG A 169 17.91 -15.01 -7.77
N ASP A 170 18.66 -16.02 -7.36
CA ASP A 170 20.13 -16.00 -7.39
C ASP A 170 20.68 -16.06 -8.83
N ALA A 171 19.91 -16.60 -9.78
CA ALA A 171 20.24 -16.59 -11.20
C ALA A 171 19.85 -15.26 -11.92
N GLU A 172 19.36 -14.27 -11.17
CA GLU A 172 18.84 -12.99 -11.69
C GLU A 172 17.70 -13.15 -12.72
N LEU A 173 16.97 -14.26 -12.67
CA LEU A 173 15.81 -14.49 -13.54
C LEU A 173 14.57 -13.76 -13.01
N VAL A 174 14.43 -13.72 -11.68
CA VAL A 174 13.43 -12.93 -10.95
C VAL A 174 14.13 -12.25 -9.76
N PRO A 175 14.88 -11.16 -9.98
CA PRO A 175 15.72 -10.54 -8.95
C PRO A 175 14.94 -10.04 -7.73
N GLU A 176 13.73 -9.52 -7.97
CA GLU A 176 12.85 -8.96 -6.95
C GLU A 176 12.05 -10.02 -6.17
N LEU A 177 12.29 -11.32 -6.40
CA LEU A 177 11.56 -12.39 -5.71
C LEU A 177 11.90 -12.41 -4.21
N PRO A 178 10.97 -12.09 -3.30
CA PRO A 178 11.27 -12.09 -1.89
C PRO A 178 11.14 -13.53 -1.36
N VAL A 179 12.15 -14.35 -1.62
CA VAL A 179 12.22 -15.78 -1.24
C VAL A 179 11.97 -15.98 0.27
N ALA A 180 12.32 -14.99 1.10
CA ALA A 180 12.06 -15.01 2.54
C ALA A 180 10.56 -15.01 2.91
N GLU A 181 9.67 -14.67 1.99
CA GLU A 181 8.22 -14.59 2.19
C GLU A 181 7.47 -15.86 1.79
N LEU A 182 8.18 -16.87 1.27
CA LEU A 182 7.58 -18.16 0.95
C LEU A 182 7.21 -18.93 2.22
N ASP A 183 5.95 -19.33 2.31
CA ASP A 183 5.32 -20.06 3.41
C ASP A 183 5.36 -21.56 3.12
N ILE A 184 6.58 -22.11 3.04
CA ILE A 184 6.84 -23.50 2.65
C ILE A 184 7.34 -24.26 3.87
N ALA A 185 6.42 -24.90 4.59
CA ALA A 185 6.75 -25.83 5.66
C ALA A 185 7.42 -27.09 5.07
N VAL A 186 8.75 -27.19 5.17
CA VAL A 186 9.50 -28.38 4.79
C VAL A 186 9.51 -29.33 5.97
N SER A 187 9.08 -30.58 5.78
CA SER A 187 9.12 -31.59 6.85
C SER A 187 10.55 -32.11 7.09
N HIS A 188 11.39 -31.22 7.60
CA HIS A 188 12.66 -31.52 8.25
C HIS A 188 12.69 -30.79 9.58
N GLY A 189 12.04 -31.38 10.60
CA GLY A 189 12.42 -31.29 12.02
C GLY A 189 12.50 -29.94 12.73
N GLU A 190 12.41 -28.80 12.06
CA GLU A 190 12.34 -27.48 12.69
C GLU A 190 10.91 -26.97 12.52
N VAL A 191 10.13 -27.06 13.59
CA VAL A 191 8.82 -26.42 13.64
C VAL A 191 9.07 -24.92 13.66
N ASP A 192 8.56 -24.19 12.66
CA ASP A 192 8.57 -22.72 12.64
C ASP A 192 7.55 -22.19 13.68
N ALA A 193 7.96 -22.30 14.95
CA ALA A 193 7.13 -22.12 16.13
C ALA A 193 7.21 -20.70 16.69
N ASN A 194 7.86 -19.77 15.99
CA ASN A 194 8.16 -18.46 16.52
C ASN A 194 6.90 -17.64 16.78
N LEU A 195 6.84 -17.03 17.95
CA LEU A 195 5.72 -16.19 18.40
C LEU A 195 6.24 -14.89 18.99
N MET A 196 5.47 -13.83 18.78
CA MET A 196 5.66 -12.54 19.41
C MET A 196 4.64 -12.37 20.53
N SER A 197 5.09 -11.97 21.73
CA SER A 197 4.20 -11.64 22.85
C SER A 197 3.45 -10.32 22.62
N VAL A 198 2.35 -10.14 23.35
CA VAL A 198 1.59 -8.88 23.33
C VAL A 198 2.42 -7.72 23.86
N SER A 199 3.30 -7.94 24.85
CA SER A 199 4.20 -6.91 25.36
C SER A 199 5.20 -6.40 24.32
N HIS A 200 5.78 -7.27 23.50
CA HIS A 200 6.64 -6.85 22.39
C HIS A 200 5.85 -6.08 21.34
N ALA A 201 4.62 -6.52 21.03
CA ALA A 201 3.73 -5.81 20.12
C ALA A 201 3.41 -4.39 20.64
N GLU A 202 3.08 -4.24 21.92
CA GLU A 202 2.83 -2.94 22.55
C GLU A 202 4.08 -2.03 22.50
N ALA A 203 5.28 -2.57 22.74
CA ALA A 203 6.52 -1.81 22.67
C ALA A 203 6.83 -1.31 21.24
N ILE A 204 6.67 -2.18 20.24
CA ILE A 204 6.82 -1.82 18.81
C ILE A 204 5.82 -0.73 18.43
N LEU A 205 4.55 -0.88 18.82
CA LEU A 205 3.51 0.11 18.53
C LEU A 205 3.73 1.42 19.28
N GLY A 206 4.31 1.38 20.48
CA GLY A 206 4.75 2.56 21.23
C GLY A 206 5.81 3.36 20.44
N TRP A 207 6.84 2.68 19.95
CA TRP A 207 7.87 3.31 19.14
C TRP A 207 7.33 3.88 17.82
N LEU A 208 6.45 3.13 17.13
CA LEU A 208 5.82 3.60 15.89
C LEU A 208 4.90 4.81 16.12
N ASN A 209 4.32 4.97 17.32
CA ASN A 209 3.53 6.15 17.66
C ASN A 209 4.36 7.43 17.75
N GLU A 210 5.64 7.33 18.09
CA GLU A 210 6.54 8.49 18.25
C GLU A 210 7.06 9.01 16.90
N GLN A 211 6.99 8.20 15.85
CA GLN A 211 7.47 8.55 14.52
C GLN A 211 6.46 9.40 13.74
N GLN A 212 6.97 10.30 12.90
CA GLN A 212 6.15 11.22 12.10
C GLN A 212 6.09 10.89 10.61
N ASP A 213 6.91 9.97 10.11
CA ASP A 213 7.00 9.64 8.69
C ASP A 213 5.86 8.71 8.21
N LEU A 214 5.69 8.61 6.89
CA LEU A 214 4.60 7.83 6.29
C LEU A 214 4.82 6.31 6.39
N VAL A 215 6.07 5.85 6.41
CA VAL A 215 6.41 4.42 6.46
C VAL A 215 6.06 3.86 7.83
N ALA A 216 6.44 4.55 8.91
CA ALA A 216 6.11 4.14 10.28
C ALA A 216 4.60 4.05 10.53
N ARG A 217 3.80 4.88 9.85
CA ARG A 217 2.34 4.87 9.99
C ARG A 217 1.68 3.72 9.27
N ASP A 218 2.12 3.45 8.05
CA ASP A 218 1.68 2.26 7.32
C ASP A 218 2.12 1.02 8.11
N ALA A 219 3.35 1.01 8.64
CA ALA A 219 3.85 -0.06 9.51
C ALA A 219 2.99 -0.25 10.76
N HIS A 220 2.56 0.82 11.43
CA HIS A 220 1.65 0.74 12.59
C HIS A 220 0.38 -0.04 12.25
N LEU A 221 -0.33 0.37 11.21
CA LEU A 221 -1.62 -0.23 10.85
C LEU A 221 -1.45 -1.64 10.29
N LEU A 222 -0.44 -1.87 9.45
CA LEU A 222 -0.12 -3.19 8.91
C LEU A 222 0.27 -4.17 10.02
N PHE A 223 1.05 -3.71 11.01
CA PHE A 223 1.39 -4.50 12.18
C PHE A 223 0.13 -4.91 12.95
N CYS A 224 -0.77 -3.97 13.25
CA CYS A 224 -2.04 -4.29 13.92
C CYS A 224 -2.91 -5.26 13.11
N LEU A 225 -3.01 -5.10 11.79
CA LEU A 225 -3.75 -6.01 10.90
C LEU A 225 -3.19 -7.43 10.92
N CYS A 226 -1.87 -7.58 10.91
CA CYS A 226 -1.24 -8.89 10.96
C CYS A 226 -1.29 -9.51 12.37
N PHE A 227 -1.02 -8.74 13.43
CA PHE A 227 -0.90 -9.24 14.80
C PHE A 227 -2.24 -9.41 15.53
N PHE A 228 -3.15 -8.44 15.45
CA PHE A 228 -4.42 -8.48 16.17
C PHE A 228 -5.57 -9.07 15.35
N SER A 229 -5.43 -9.15 14.02
CA SER A 229 -6.45 -9.75 13.15
C SER A 229 -5.99 -11.00 12.39
N GLY A 230 -4.71 -11.39 12.51
CA GLY A 230 -4.19 -12.60 11.86
C GLY A 230 -4.19 -12.54 10.33
N LEU A 231 -4.21 -11.34 9.74
CA LEU A 231 -4.15 -11.21 8.28
C LEU A 231 -2.79 -11.68 7.76
N ARG A 232 -2.82 -12.34 6.61
CA ARG A 232 -1.61 -12.51 5.80
C ARG A 232 -1.14 -11.15 5.30
N ARG A 233 0.17 -11.03 5.00
CA ARG A 233 0.77 -9.83 4.41
C ARG A 233 -0.04 -9.28 3.23
N SER A 234 -0.36 -10.13 2.25
CA SER A 234 -1.16 -9.74 1.09
C SER A 234 -2.62 -9.45 1.46
N GLU A 235 -3.18 -10.12 2.46
CA GLU A 235 -4.51 -9.77 2.95
C GLU A 235 -4.54 -8.33 3.49
N ALA A 236 -3.53 -7.92 4.26
CA ALA A 236 -3.45 -6.58 4.85
C ALA A 236 -3.05 -5.49 3.83
N ALA A 237 -2.07 -5.77 2.97
CA ALA A 237 -1.53 -4.81 2.00
C ALA A 237 -2.58 -4.31 1.00
N PHE A 238 -3.46 -5.21 0.55
CA PHE A 238 -4.43 -4.93 -0.52
C PHE A 238 -5.86 -4.70 -0.01
N LEU A 239 -6.02 -4.26 1.25
CA LEU A 239 -7.32 -3.87 1.79
C LEU A 239 -7.88 -2.65 1.06
N GLN A 240 -9.19 -2.67 0.81
CA GLN A 240 -9.93 -1.56 0.20
C GLN A 240 -10.79 -0.83 1.23
N LEU A 241 -11.18 0.42 0.94
CA LEU A 241 -12.07 1.19 1.82
C LEU A 241 -13.45 0.55 2.03
N ALA A 242 -13.92 -0.23 1.06
CA ALA A 242 -15.16 -1.00 1.11
C ALA A 242 -15.07 -2.27 1.97
N ASP A 243 -13.86 -2.69 2.33
CA ASP A 243 -13.65 -3.84 3.20
C ASP A 243 -13.89 -3.48 4.68
N LEU A 244 -13.97 -2.19 5.03
CA LEU A 244 -14.12 -1.71 6.40
C LEU A 244 -15.48 -1.04 6.63
N ASP A 245 -16.26 -1.57 7.57
CA ASP A 245 -17.53 -1.01 8.02
C ASP A 245 -17.43 -0.56 9.48
N PHE A 246 -17.75 0.71 9.74
CA PHE A 246 -17.78 1.30 11.07
C PHE A 246 -18.51 2.66 11.06
N LEU A 247 -19.00 3.09 12.23
CA LEU A 247 -19.73 4.36 12.41
C LEU A 247 -18.85 5.57 12.06
N ALA A 248 -19.41 6.65 11.50
CA ALA A 248 -18.59 7.79 11.09
C ALA A 248 -17.90 8.51 12.27
N MET A 249 -18.43 8.42 13.50
CA MET A 249 -17.87 9.01 14.71
C MET A 249 -17.58 7.90 15.72
N GLU A 250 -16.50 8.05 16.49
CA GLU A 250 -16.23 7.16 17.63
C GLU A 250 -17.38 7.32 18.64
N PRO A 251 -18.00 6.22 19.10
CA PRO A 251 -19.11 6.32 20.03
C PRO A 251 -18.67 6.91 21.37
N SER A 252 -19.61 7.55 22.06
CA SER A 252 -19.40 8.01 23.44
C SER A 252 -18.96 6.86 24.35
N HIS A 253 -18.32 7.18 25.48
CA HIS A 253 -17.65 6.25 26.42
C HIS A 253 -18.45 5.00 26.90
N ASN A 254 -19.74 4.85 26.56
CA ASN A 254 -20.58 3.72 26.93
C ASN A 254 -21.17 2.92 25.74
N THR A 255 -20.81 3.21 24.49
CA THR A 255 -21.32 2.50 23.31
C THR A 255 -20.20 1.79 22.55
N TYR A 256 -20.43 0.54 22.13
CA TYR A 256 -19.45 -0.21 21.34
C TYR A 256 -19.37 0.31 19.90
N ASP A 257 -18.16 0.32 19.34
CA ASP A 257 -17.85 0.93 18.05
C ASP A 257 -18.22 0.08 16.82
N TYR A 258 -18.49 -1.22 17.03
CA TYR A 258 -18.88 -2.21 16.01
C TYR A 258 -18.15 -2.01 14.67
N ILE A 259 -16.89 -2.46 14.62
CA ILE A 259 -16.02 -2.30 13.45
C ILE A 259 -15.84 -3.66 12.79
N ASP A 260 -16.39 -3.83 11.59
CA ASP A 260 -16.26 -5.07 10.82
C ASP A 260 -15.27 -4.90 9.66
N LEU A 261 -14.30 -5.82 9.58
CA LEU A 261 -13.39 -5.95 8.45
C LEU A 261 -13.77 -7.18 7.64
N HIS A 262 -14.11 -6.97 6.38
CA HIS A 262 -14.40 -8.03 5.45
C HIS A 262 -13.16 -8.42 4.64
N ILE A 263 -12.80 -9.70 4.71
CA ILE A 263 -11.79 -10.27 3.83
C ILE A 263 -12.52 -10.93 2.67
N ARG A 264 -12.41 -10.35 1.47
CA ARG A 264 -13.10 -10.79 0.25
C ARG A 264 -12.13 -10.80 -0.93
N ARG A 265 -12.40 -11.61 -1.95
CA ARG A 265 -11.64 -11.52 -3.22
C ARG A 265 -11.87 -10.15 -3.86
N ASN A 266 -10.82 -9.54 -4.38
CA ASN A 266 -10.92 -8.30 -5.17
C ASN A 266 -10.10 -8.42 -6.48
N GLN A 267 -10.13 -7.39 -7.33
CA GLN A 267 -9.44 -7.43 -8.64
C GLN A 267 -7.91 -7.50 -8.52
N LYS A 268 -7.34 -7.00 -7.41
CA LYS A 268 -5.89 -6.93 -7.15
C LYS A 268 -5.40 -8.02 -6.21
N ARG A 269 -6.30 -8.83 -5.63
CA ARG A 269 -5.97 -9.82 -4.60
C ARG A 269 -6.83 -11.09 -4.76
N GLY A 270 -6.15 -12.21 -4.98
CA GLY A 270 -6.73 -13.54 -4.86
C GLY A 270 -6.97 -13.95 -3.40
N LEU A 271 -7.85 -14.90 -3.17
CA LEU A 271 -7.97 -15.55 -1.86
C LEU A 271 -7.37 -16.95 -1.95
N LYS A 272 -6.56 -17.34 -0.96
CA LYS A 272 -5.89 -18.64 -0.90
C LYS A 272 -6.88 -19.82 -0.99
N SER A 273 -8.11 -19.64 -0.49
CA SER A 273 -9.21 -20.59 -0.62
C SER A 273 -10.56 -19.87 -0.50
N THR A 274 -11.65 -20.55 -0.85
CA THR A 274 -13.02 -20.04 -0.64
C THR A 274 -13.31 -19.74 0.83
N ALA A 275 -12.75 -20.54 1.74
CA ALA A 275 -12.83 -20.37 3.20
C ALA A 275 -12.12 -19.11 3.72
N ALA A 276 -11.29 -18.46 2.90
CA ALA A 276 -10.66 -17.20 3.29
C ALA A 276 -11.63 -15.99 3.24
N ASN A 277 -12.81 -16.13 2.63
CA ASN A 277 -13.87 -15.12 2.73
C ASN A 277 -14.45 -15.10 4.15
N ARG A 278 -14.24 -14.01 4.89
CA ARG A 278 -14.62 -13.90 6.31
C ARG A 278 -14.86 -12.47 6.75
N VAL A 279 -15.48 -12.32 7.93
CA VAL A 279 -15.66 -11.02 8.59
C VAL A 279 -14.98 -11.07 9.95
N LEU A 280 -14.19 -10.03 10.24
CA LEU A 280 -13.41 -9.90 11.47
C LEU A 280 -13.94 -8.72 12.29
N PRO A 281 -14.42 -8.95 13.53
CA PRO A 281 -14.91 -7.87 14.39
C PRO A 281 -13.72 -7.15 15.03
N LEU A 282 -13.16 -6.15 14.35
CA LEU A 282 -11.95 -5.45 14.79
C LEU A 282 -12.12 -4.80 16.16
N ASP A 283 -13.33 -4.30 16.47
CA ASP A 283 -13.66 -3.70 17.77
C ASP A 283 -13.51 -4.67 18.95
N ALA A 284 -13.61 -5.98 18.69
CA ALA A 284 -13.37 -7.03 19.69
C ALA A 284 -11.95 -7.60 19.63
N LEU A 285 -11.26 -7.45 18.51
CA LEU A 285 -9.94 -8.04 18.29
C LEU A 285 -8.81 -7.09 18.70
N TRP A 286 -8.96 -5.77 18.47
CA TRP A 286 -7.91 -4.77 18.65
C TRP A 286 -8.07 -3.98 19.94
N PRO A 287 -6.96 -3.48 20.53
CA PRO A 287 -7.02 -2.39 21.50
C PRO A 287 -7.59 -1.09 20.89
N ALA A 288 -8.40 -0.37 21.68
CA ALA A 288 -9.11 0.84 21.22
C ALA A 288 -8.21 1.95 20.62
N PRO A 289 -7.03 2.30 21.19
CA PRO A 289 -6.20 3.38 20.64
C PRO A 289 -5.74 3.14 19.19
N HIS A 290 -5.58 1.88 18.78
CA HIS A 290 -5.15 1.53 17.42
C HIS A 290 -6.32 1.57 16.43
N LEU A 291 -7.55 1.31 16.89
CA LEU A 291 -8.76 1.44 16.08
C LEU A 291 -9.02 2.91 15.73
N SER A 292 -8.79 3.85 16.66
CA SER A 292 -8.94 5.28 16.39
C SER A 292 -7.97 5.74 15.27
N LYS A 293 -6.76 5.15 15.18
CA LYS A 293 -5.83 5.41 14.06
C LYS A 293 -6.31 4.85 12.73
N LEU A 294 -6.83 3.62 12.70
CA LEU A 294 -7.40 3.01 11.49
C LEU A 294 -8.61 3.83 10.99
N ARG A 295 -9.48 4.23 11.92
CA ARG A 295 -10.63 5.10 11.67
C ARG A 295 -10.20 6.43 11.05
N ALA A 296 -9.21 7.10 11.65
CA ALA A 296 -8.69 8.36 11.11
C ALA A 296 -8.13 8.19 9.69
N ARG A 297 -7.39 7.10 9.42
CA ARG A 297 -6.87 6.81 8.08
C ARG A 297 -7.99 6.64 7.05
N VAL A 298 -8.99 5.82 7.37
CA VAL A 298 -10.11 5.54 6.46
C VAL A 298 -11.02 6.77 6.26
N GLN A 299 -11.28 7.54 7.32
CA GLN A 299 -12.02 8.80 7.22
C GLN A 299 -11.30 9.80 6.32
N TYR A 300 -9.99 9.97 6.49
CA TYR A 300 -9.17 10.83 5.64
C TYR A 300 -9.27 10.42 4.16
N LEU A 301 -9.14 9.13 3.84
CA LEU A 301 -9.25 8.64 2.46
C LEU A 301 -10.65 8.89 1.87
N ARG A 302 -11.71 8.59 2.64
CA ARG A 302 -13.10 8.87 2.24
C ARG A 302 -13.34 10.38 2.03
N ALA A 303 -12.77 11.23 2.88
CA ALA A 303 -12.89 12.69 2.80
C ALA A 303 -12.22 13.27 1.56
N ARG A 304 -11.09 12.70 1.15
CA ARG A 304 -10.39 13.04 -0.09
C ARG A 304 -11.19 12.67 -1.35
N GLY A 305 -12.28 11.92 -1.17
CA GLY A 305 -13.21 11.49 -2.21
C GLY A 305 -12.88 10.12 -2.77
N ASP A 306 -12.04 9.34 -2.08
CA ASP A 306 -11.56 8.06 -2.57
C ASP A 306 -12.68 7.05 -2.79
N SER A 307 -12.58 6.31 -3.90
CA SER A 307 -13.60 5.32 -4.25
C SER A 307 -13.64 4.19 -3.21
N PRO A 308 -14.79 3.51 -3.00
CA PRO A 308 -14.85 2.38 -2.08
C PRO A 308 -13.85 1.26 -2.42
N THR A 309 -13.45 1.12 -3.68
CA THR A 309 -12.44 0.15 -4.14
C THR A 309 -11.00 0.65 -4.03
N ALA A 310 -10.78 1.90 -3.59
CA ALA A 310 -9.44 2.44 -3.39
C ALA A 310 -8.71 1.69 -2.26
N PRO A 311 -7.40 1.46 -2.39
CA PRO A 311 -6.63 0.77 -1.37
C PRO A 311 -6.47 1.65 -0.12
N VAL A 312 -6.49 1.03 1.06
CA VAL A 312 -6.19 1.69 2.34
C VAL A 312 -4.72 2.16 2.38
N PHE A 313 -3.84 1.38 1.77
CA PHE A 313 -2.40 1.65 1.61
C PHE A 313 -2.11 2.02 0.15
N GLU A 314 -1.81 3.30 -0.10
CA GLU A 314 -1.80 3.85 -1.47
C GLU A 314 -0.59 3.47 -2.32
N SER A 315 0.53 3.11 -1.70
CA SER A 315 1.80 2.83 -2.37
C SER A 315 2.28 1.44 -1.99
N LEU A 316 2.51 0.60 -3.00
CA LEU A 316 3.07 -0.74 -2.81
C LEU A 316 4.50 -0.65 -2.28
N ASP A 317 5.32 0.24 -2.85
CA ASP A 317 6.70 0.45 -2.39
C ASP A 317 6.75 0.88 -0.92
N ARG A 318 5.86 1.79 -0.50
CA ARG A 318 5.80 2.21 0.91
C ARG A 318 5.28 1.10 1.82
N THR A 319 4.33 0.30 1.33
CA THR A 319 3.84 -0.88 2.05
C THR A 319 4.96 -1.91 2.24
N GLU A 320 5.79 -2.10 1.23
CA GLU A 320 6.99 -2.95 1.28
C GLU A 320 8.00 -2.43 2.30
N GLN A 321 8.31 -1.13 2.25
CA GLN A 321 9.17 -0.47 3.23
C GLN A 321 8.63 -0.61 4.66
N ALA A 322 7.31 -0.49 4.83
CA ALA A 322 6.65 -0.68 6.11
C ALA A 322 6.79 -2.11 6.63
N TYR A 323 6.67 -3.13 5.77
CA TYR A 323 6.91 -4.53 6.17
C TYR A 323 8.37 -4.83 6.51
N ARG A 324 9.31 -4.20 5.81
CA ARG A 324 10.75 -4.27 6.16
C ARG A 324 10.99 -3.66 7.54
N LEU A 325 10.46 -2.45 7.77
CA LEU A 325 10.51 -1.80 9.09
C LEU A 325 9.87 -2.66 10.19
N ILE A 326 8.71 -3.26 9.93
CA ILE A 326 8.09 -4.22 10.87
C ILE A 326 9.06 -5.35 11.18
N THR A 327 9.67 -5.96 10.17
CA THR A 327 10.60 -7.09 10.35
C THR A 327 11.82 -6.66 11.17
N ASP A 328 12.40 -5.51 10.87
CA ASP A 328 13.54 -4.96 11.61
C ASP A 328 13.19 -4.69 13.07
N LEU A 329 12.04 -4.08 13.34
CA LEU A 329 11.54 -3.84 14.70
C LEU A 329 11.26 -5.15 15.44
N MET A 330 10.69 -6.15 14.76
CA MET A 330 10.49 -7.47 15.34
C MET A 330 11.83 -8.07 15.76
N HIS A 331 12.86 -8.01 14.92
CA HIS A 331 14.20 -8.51 15.23
C HIS A 331 14.85 -7.73 16.36
N GLN A 332 14.71 -6.40 16.36
CA GLN A 332 15.31 -5.52 17.36
C GLN A 332 14.70 -5.74 18.75
N TYR A 333 13.36 -5.73 18.86
CA TYR A 333 12.68 -5.81 20.15
C TYR A 333 12.68 -7.21 20.76
N THR A 334 12.85 -8.26 19.95
CA THR A 334 12.87 -9.65 20.45
C THR A 334 14.26 -10.26 20.48
N GLY A 335 15.24 -9.66 19.80
CA GLY A 335 16.55 -10.26 19.53
C GLY A 335 16.52 -11.41 18.51
N ASP A 336 15.35 -11.79 17.98
CA ASP A 336 15.17 -12.95 17.13
C ASP A 336 15.16 -12.59 15.64
N ARG A 337 16.26 -12.87 14.96
CA ARG A 337 16.43 -12.64 13.51
C ARG A 337 15.66 -13.63 12.63
N THR A 338 15.08 -14.67 13.21
CA THR A 338 14.28 -15.66 12.47
C THR A 338 12.82 -15.27 12.38
N LEU A 339 12.38 -14.23 13.11
CA LEU A 339 11.02 -13.70 13.02
C LEU A 339 10.71 -13.09 11.64
N ARG A 340 9.48 -13.28 11.18
CA ARG A 340 8.95 -12.75 9.92
C ARG A 340 7.53 -12.25 10.16
N VAL A 341 7.03 -11.39 9.28
CA VAL A 341 5.66 -10.85 9.35
C VAL A 341 4.60 -11.96 9.48
N HIS A 342 4.82 -13.13 8.87
CA HIS A 342 3.91 -14.28 9.01
C HIS A 342 3.76 -14.77 10.47
N HIS A 343 4.80 -14.64 11.31
CA HIS A 343 4.73 -15.03 12.73
C HIS A 343 3.79 -14.15 13.55
N LEU A 344 3.43 -12.96 13.06
CA LEU A 344 2.36 -12.16 13.67
C LEU A 344 1.00 -12.88 13.57
N ARG A 345 0.75 -13.63 12.49
CA ARG A 345 -0.44 -14.48 12.34
C ARG A 345 -0.41 -15.70 13.24
N HIS A 346 0.75 -16.32 13.47
CA HIS A 346 0.89 -17.37 14.49
C HIS A 346 0.61 -16.81 15.89
N SER A 347 1.13 -15.61 16.17
CA SER A 347 0.88 -14.90 17.43
C SER A 347 -0.61 -14.66 17.63
N PHE A 348 -1.30 -14.12 16.61
CA PHE A 348 -2.75 -13.96 16.61
C PHE A 348 -3.47 -15.27 16.97
N ALA A 349 -3.11 -16.39 16.32
CA ALA A 349 -3.77 -17.66 16.52
C ALA A 349 -3.67 -18.15 17.97
N ASN A 350 -2.47 -18.08 18.55
CA ASN A 350 -2.21 -18.55 19.92
C ASN A 350 -2.85 -17.64 20.97
N TRP A 351 -2.71 -16.32 20.85
CA TRP A 351 -3.30 -15.40 21.83
C TRP A 351 -4.83 -15.41 21.77
N THR A 352 -5.40 -15.51 20.57
CA THR A 352 -6.85 -15.63 20.40
C THR A 352 -7.37 -16.96 20.93
N TRP A 353 -6.61 -18.05 20.80
CA TRP A 353 -6.98 -19.34 21.41
C TRP A 353 -7.16 -19.24 22.93
N PHE A 354 -6.22 -18.60 23.63
CA PHE A 354 -6.37 -18.35 25.07
C PHE A 354 -7.56 -17.45 25.38
N ARG A 355 -7.78 -16.38 24.60
CA ARG A 355 -8.94 -15.49 24.76
C ARG A 355 -10.28 -16.20 24.55
N LEU A 356 -10.35 -17.20 23.65
CA LEU A 356 -11.53 -18.04 23.40
C LEU A 356 -11.77 -19.13 24.45
N ASN A 357 -10.78 -19.38 25.32
CA ASN A 357 -10.85 -20.36 26.40
C ASN A 357 -10.57 -19.67 27.74
N SER A 358 -11.53 -18.86 28.20
CA SER A 358 -11.43 -18.02 29.40
C SER A 358 -10.94 -18.77 30.65
N ASP A 359 -11.35 -20.02 30.84
CA ASP A 359 -10.95 -20.82 31.99
C ASP A 359 -9.46 -21.18 31.94
N LEU A 360 -8.99 -21.57 30.75
CA LEU A 360 -7.57 -21.81 30.51
C LEU A 360 -6.76 -20.53 30.72
N LEU A 361 -7.29 -19.39 30.25
CA LEU A 361 -6.65 -18.10 30.48
C LEU A 361 -6.62 -17.73 31.97
N GLN A 362 -7.68 -17.99 32.75
CA GLN A 362 -7.69 -17.71 34.19
C GLN A 362 -6.66 -18.56 34.96
N VAL A 363 -6.49 -19.84 34.60
CA VAL A 363 -5.41 -20.67 35.15
C VAL A 363 -4.05 -20.14 34.65
N GLY A 364 -3.96 -19.81 33.36
CA GLY A 364 -2.79 -19.24 32.72
C GLY A 364 -2.31 -17.95 33.38
N ARG A 365 -3.18 -16.98 33.68
CA ARG A 365 -2.82 -15.72 34.37
C ARG A 365 -2.24 -15.97 35.77
N ARG A 366 -2.68 -17.03 36.46
CA ARG A 366 -2.17 -17.39 37.79
C ARG A 366 -0.81 -18.10 37.72
N GLN A 367 -0.57 -18.87 36.67
CA GLN A 367 0.60 -19.75 36.57
C GLN A 367 1.69 -19.24 35.61
N LEU A 368 1.35 -18.35 34.68
CA LEU A 368 2.19 -17.89 33.58
C LEU A 368 2.21 -16.36 33.53
N GLY A 369 3.40 -15.78 33.39
CA GLY A 369 3.58 -14.32 33.32
C GLY A 369 3.30 -13.69 31.96
N MET A 370 2.79 -14.45 30.99
CA MET A 370 2.71 -14.04 29.57
C MET A 370 1.36 -13.43 29.15
N PHE A 371 0.44 -13.23 30.10
CA PHE A 371 -0.88 -12.63 29.86
C PHE A 371 -1.08 -11.25 30.54
N PRO A 372 -0.16 -10.26 30.36
CA PRO A 372 -0.31 -8.94 30.97
C PRO A 372 -1.24 -8.03 30.16
N GLY A 373 -1.74 -6.97 30.81
CA GLY A 373 -2.37 -5.83 30.12
C GLY A 373 -3.86 -5.95 29.81
N GLU A 374 -4.42 -4.89 29.23
CA GLU A 374 -5.86 -4.77 28.93
C GLU A 374 -6.35 -5.79 27.89
N PHE A 375 -5.47 -6.22 26.99
CA PHE A 375 -5.80 -7.17 25.92
C PHE A 375 -6.34 -8.50 26.44
N PHE A 376 -5.84 -8.93 27.60
CA PHE A 376 -6.30 -10.15 28.28
C PHE A 376 -7.29 -9.85 29.41
N SER A 377 -7.83 -8.64 29.56
CA SER A 377 -8.77 -8.31 30.64
C SER A 377 -10.12 -9.00 30.49
N ASP A 378 -10.85 -9.19 31.60
CA ASP A 378 -12.17 -9.81 31.56
C ASP A 378 -13.19 -8.98 30.76
N ALA A 379 -13.05 -7.66 30.75
CA ALA A 379 -13.86 -6.77 29.90
C ALA A 379 -13.61 -7.02 28.40
N ALA A 380 -12.34 -7.14 27.99
CA ALA A 380 -11.97 -7.44 26.60
C ALA A 380 -12.46 -8.84 26.17
N LEU A 381 -12.44 -9.82 27.07
CA LEU A 381 -12.97 -11.16 26.82
C LEU A 381 -14.50 -11.16 26.69
N GLN A 382 -15.21 -10.49 27.59
CA GLN A 382 -16.67 -10.38 27.53
C GLN A 382 -17.13 -9.69 26.23
N HIS A 383 -16.41 -8.65 25.81
CA HIS A 383 -16.68 -7.98 24.54
C HIS A 383 -16.45 -8.90 23.35
N LEU A 384 -15.34 -9.63 23.32
CA LEU A 384 -15.04 -10.64 22.29
C LEU A 384 -16.15 -11.69 22.19
N TYR A 385 -16.57 -12.26 23.32
CA TYR A 385 -17.60 -13.29 23.35
C TYR A 385 -18.95 -12.77 22.88
N ARG A 386 -19.31 -11.55 23.29
CA ARG A 386 -20.54 -10.89 22.85
C ARG A 386 -20.53 -10.64 21.34
N ARG A 387 -19.42 -10.14 20.78
CA ARG A 387 -19.29 -9.88 19.35
C ARG A 387 -19.30 -11.14 18.50
N LEU A 388 -18.74 -12.24 19.00
CA LEU A 388 -18.73 -13.53 18.31
C LEU A 388 -19.98 -14.37 18.55
N GLY A 389 -20.93 -13.93 19.39
CA GLY A 389 -22.11 -14.73 19.75
C GLY A 389 -21.76 -16.02 20.51
N PHE A 390 -20.66 -16.00 21.27
CA PHE A 390 -20.09 -17.15 21.97
C PHE A 390 -20.38 -17.10 23.48
N ARG A 391 -20.60 -18.27 24.12
CA ARG A 391 -20.93 -18.38 25.56
C ARG A 391 -19.93 -19.21 26.38
N GLY A 392 -18.66 -19.25 25.98
CA GLY A 392 -17.55 -19.69 26.85
C GLY A 392 -17.24 -21.18 26.95
N TYR A 393 -18.12 -22.10 26.52
CA TYR A 393 -17.91 -23.54 26.74
C TYR A 393 -18.41 -24.40 25.57
N SER A 394 -17.66 -24.48 24.47
CA SER A 394 -17.99 -25.44 23.41
C SER A 394 -16.82 -25.70 22.47
N ARG A 395 -16.87 -26.87 21.80
CA ARG A 395 -16.02 -27.20 20.63
C ARG A 395 -16.03 -26.11 19.54
N LYS A 396 -17.02 -25.20 19.55
CA LYS A 396 -17.14 -24.09 18.59
C LYS A 396 -15.96 -23.12 18.64
N GLY A 397 -15.24 -22.99 19.77
CA GLY A 397 -14.07 -22.10 19.84
C GLY A 397 -13.00 -22.42 18.79
N GLN A 398 -12.77 -23.70 18.50
CA GLN A 398 -11.84 -24.13 17.45
C GLN A 398 -12.31 -23.69 16.06
N TYR A 399 -13.59 -23.89 15.76
CA TYR A 399 -14.18 -23.50 14.47
C TYR A 399 -14.23 -21.97 14.31
N VAL A 400 -14.49 -21.23 15.39
CA VAL A 400 -14.42 -19.77 15.41
C VAL A 400 -13.00 -19.31 15.08
N LEU A 401 -11.98 -19.88 15.72
CA LEU A 401 -10.59 -19.54 15.41
C LEU A 401 -10.22 -19.87 13.94
N CYS A 402 -10.69 -21.00 13.42
CA CYS A 402 -10.51 -21.35 12.01
C CYS A 402 -11.16 -20.34 11.09
N HIS A 403 -12.38 -19.92 11.41
CA HIS A 403 -13.08 -18.89 10.65
C HIS A 403 -12.32 -17.56 10.67
N LEU A 404 -11.82 -17.12 11.83
CA LEU A 404 -11.02 -15.89 11.96
C LEU A 404 -9.71 -15.96 11.15
N LEU A 405 -9.09 -17.13 11.06
CA LEU A 405 -7.90 -17.35 10.22
C LEU A 405 -8.24 -17.57 8.74
N GLY A 406 -9.48 -17.91 8.39
CA GLY A 406 -9.85 -18.30 7.03
C GLY A 406 -9.35 -19.69 6.64
N HIS A 407 -9.40 -20.64 7.58
CA HIS A 407 -9.13 -22.06 7.36
C HIS A 407 -10.44 -22.84 7.28
N GLU A 408 -10.48 -23.83 6.38
CA GLU A 408 -11.67 -24.68 6.17
C GLU A 408 -11.86 -25.68 7.33
N GLU A 409 -10.75 -26.22 7.87
CA GLU A 409 -10.79 -27.22 8.93
C GLU A 409 -9.86 -26.91 10.13
N PRO A 410 -10.25 -27.32 11.35
CA PRO A 410 -9.41 -27.22 12.55
C PRO A 410 -8.08 -27.94 12.51
N THR A 411 -7.97 -29.01 11.70
CA THR A 411 -6.74 -29.80 11.54
C THR A 411 -5.55 -28.94 11.13
N THR A 412 -5.74 -28.04 10.16
CA THR A 412 -4.71 -27.09 9.69
C THR A 412 -4.32 -26.09 10.77
N THR A 413 -5.30 -25.54 11.50
CA THR A 413 -5.07 -24.58 12.58
C THR A 413 -4.33 -25.19 13.76
N ILE A 414 -4.74 -26.38 14.21
CA ILE A 414 -4.13 -27.11 15.34
C ILE A 414 -2.75 -27.68 14.97
N GLY A 415 -2.58 -28.12 13.72
CA GLY A 415 -1.35 -28.71 13.23
C GLY A 415 -0.24 -27.70 12.97
N SER A 416 -0.58 -26.51 12.47
CA SER A 416 0.41 -25.57 11.92
C SER A 416 0.47 -24.20 12.61
N TYR A 417 -0.57 -23.79 13.34
CA TYR A 417 -0.65 -22.43 13.92
C TYR A 417 -0.71 -22.40 15.45
N LEU A 418 -1.27 -23.43 16.11
CA LEU A 418 -1.38 -23.50 17.56
C LEU A 418 -0.16 -24.16 18.21
N HIS A 419 0.89 -23.36 18.40
CA HIS A 419 2.16 -23.78 18.99
C HIS A 419 2.09 -23.93 20.52
N LEU A 420 1.19 -23.21 21.18
CA LEU A 420 0.98 -23.27 22.64
C LEU A 420 -0.05 -24.33 23.07
N LYS A 421 -0.44 -25.26 22.18
CA LYS A 421 -1.48 -26.27 22.47
C LYS A 421 -1.12 -27.21 23.62
N ASP A 422 0.17 -27.55 23.79
CA ASP A 422 0.61 -28.42 24.87
C ASP A 422 0.57 -27.70 26.23
N ILE A 423 0.87 -26.39 26.24
CA ILE A 423 0.66 -25.54 27.42
C ILE A 423 -0.83 -25.47 27.76
N ALA A 424 -1.68 -25.26 26.74
CA ALA A 424 -3.12 -25.24 26.93
C ALA A 424 -3.65 -26.58 27.49
N GLY A 425 -3.14 -27.72 27.00
CA GLY A 425 -3.46 -29.05 27.52
C GLY A 425 -3.01 -29.25 28.97
N TYR A 426 -1.80 -28.80 29.31
CA TYR A 426 -1.30 -28.81 30.68
C TYR A 426 -2.20 -28.01 31.65
N LEU A 427 -2.61 -26.80 31.25
CA LEU A 427 -3.51 -25.96 32.06
C LEU A 427 -4.89 -26.61 32.20
N ALA A 428 -5.40 -27.25 31.14
CA ALA A 428 -6.71 -27.91 31.12
C ALA A 428 -6.81 -29.11 32.08
N LEU A 429 -5.71 -29.82 32.34
CA LEU A 429 -5.66 -30.97 33.24
C LEU A 429 -5.64 -30.57 34.73
N GLY A 430 -5.86 -29.29 35.06
CA GLY A 430 -5.93 -28.80 36.42
C GLY A 430 -4.56 -28.74 37.08
N ALA A 431 -3.61 -28.06 36.42
CA ALA A 431 -2.23 -27.88 36.85
C ALA A 431 -2.13 -27.61 38.38
N ARG A 432 -1.61 -28.60 39.12
CA ARG A 432 -1.51 -28.58 40.60
C ARG A 432 -0.16 -28.05 41.10
N GLU A 433 0.83 -27.97 40.22
CA GLU A 433 2.18 -27.49 40.50
C GLU A 433 2.56 -26.40 39.47
N LEU A 434 3.59 -25.59 39.74
CA LEU A 434 4.13 -24.66 38.76
C LEU A 434 4.72 -25.45 37.58
N SER A 435 4.46 -25.01 36.33
CA SER A 435 4.99 -25.67 35.14
C SER A 435 6.51 -25.83 35.24
N PRO A 436 7.05 -27.07 35.13
CA PRO A 436 8.49 -27.26 35.17
C PRO A 436 9.16 -26.44 34.06
N LYS A 437 10.27 -25.76 34.37
CA LYS A 437 11.05 -24.98 33.37
C LYS A 437 11.27 -25.76 32.06
N LYS A 438 11.45 -27.09 32.15
CA LYS A 438 11.61 -28.00 31.01
C LYS A 438 10.39 -28.04 30.05
N LEU A 439 9.16 -27.95 30.56
CA LEU A 439 7.93 -27.95 29.75
C LEU A 439 7.71 -26.60 29.06
N LEU A 440 8.01 -25.49 29.74
CA LEU A 440 8.03 -24.15 29.16
C LEU A 440 9.09 -24.05 28.04
N ASN A 441 10.28 -24.60 28.25
CA ASN A 441 11.37 -24.58 27.28
C ASN A 441 11.07 -25.40 26.01
N HIS A 442 10.31 -26.50 26.14
CA HIS A 442 9.92 -27.35 25.01
C HIS A 442 8.79 -26.72 24.16
N THR A 443 8.00 -25.81 24.74
CA THR A 443 6.83 -25.19 24.09
C THR A 443 7.10 -23.79 23.55
N LEU A 444 8.09 -23.07 24.11
CA LEU A 444 8.54 -21.76 23.63
C LEU A 444 9.68 -21.85 22.60
N GLY A 445 10.25 -23.05 22.42
CA GLY A 445 11.22 -23.38 21.38
C GLY A 445 12.48 -22.51 21.44
N ARG A 446 13.46 -22.87 22.28
CA ARG A 446 14.85 -22.39 22.18
C ARG A 446 15.78 -23.22 23.08
N SER A 447 16.40 -24.25 22.50
CA SER A 447 17.61 -24.87 23.04
C SER A 447 18.66 -24.85 21.95
N SER A 448 19.81 -24.24 22.21
CA SER A 448 20.96 -24.35 21.30
C SER A 448 21.88 -25.46 21.80
N LEU A 449 22.28 -26.33 20.87
CA LEU A 449 23.20 -27.44 21.13
C LEU A 449 24.61 -26.99 20.75
N VAL A 450 25.47 -26.82 21.73
CA VAL A 450 26.88 -26.52 21.47
C VAL A 450 27.53 -27.71 20.76
N VAL A 451 28.26 -27.41 19.68
CA VAL A 451 28.95 -28.44 18.87
C VAL A 451 29.96 -29.15 19.74
N ARG A 452 29.90 -30.49 19.73
CA ARG A 452 30.74 -31.38 20.56
C ARG A 452 32.21 -31.11 20.28
N LYS A 453 32.98 -30.73 21.30
CA LYS A 453 34.44 -30.53 21.17
C LYS A 453 35.20 -31.79 21.56
N ASP A 454 34.70 -32.54 22.55
CA ASP A 454 35.34 -33.77 23.03
C ASP A 454 34.39 -34.98 23.12
N VAL A 455 34.97 -36.17 23.02
CA VAL A 455 34.25 -37.46 23.04
C VAL A 455 33.62 -37.75 24.41
N GLY A 456 33.95 -37.00 25.47
CA GLY A 456 33.38 -37.15 26.80
C GLY A 456 32.23 -36.19 27.17
N GLU A 457 31.99 -35.11 26.41
CA GLU A 457 30.99 -34.10 26.79
C GLU A 457 29.57 -34.65 26.73
N ASN A 458 28.84 -34.55 27.84
CA ASN A 458 27.50 -35.11 27.93
C ASN A 458 26.47 -34.19 27.23
N LEU A 459 25.37 -34.78 26.76
CA LEU A 459 24.34 -34.05 26.01
C LEU A 459 23.66 -32.95 26.85
N ALA A 460 23.58 -33.13 28.17
CA ALA A 460 22.98 -32.16 29.08
C ALA A 460 23.85 -30.90 29.30
N GLU A 461 25.17 -31.06 29.31
CA GLU A 461 26.16 -29.97 29.42
C GLU A 461 26.27 -29.16 28.11
N ARG A 462 25.96 -29.79 26.98
CA ARG A 462 25.95 -29.16 25.65
C ARG A 462 24.63 -28.50 25.30
N LEU A 463 23.58 -28.71 26.11
CA LEU A 463 22.28 -28.09 25.96
C LEU A 463 22.27 -26.77 26.75
N THR A 464 22.22 -25.66 26.03
CA THR A 464 22.02 -24.33 26.65
C THR A 464 20.56 -23.93 26.54
N TYR A 465 20.03 -23.37 27.64
CA TYR A 465 18.62 -23.00 27.78
C TYR A 465 18.51 -21.50 28.10
N GLU A 466 17.69 -20.76 27.36
CA GLU A 466 17.34 -19.38 27.69
C GLU A 466 16.24 -19.35 28.78
N ASN A 467 16.40 -18.54 29.82
CA ASN A 467 15.53 -18.49 31.00
C ASN A 467 14.95 -17.07 31.22
N ARG A 468 13.91 -16.96 32.06
CA ARG A 468 13.26 -15.74 32.61
C ARG A 468 14.20 -14.59 33.06
N GLU A 469 15.47 -14.85 33.34
CA GLU A 469 16.52 -13.86 33.57
C GLU A 469 16.92 -13.12 32.29
N ILE A 470 16.92 -13.80 31.13
CA ILE A 470 17.12 -13.19 29.82
C ILE A 470 15.86 -12.44 29.36
N GLU A 471 14.66 -12.90 29.69
CA GLU A 471 13.42 -12.11 29.46
C GLU A 471 13.43 -10.78 30.23
N ARG A 472 14.19 -10.67 31.33
CA ARG A 472 14.48 -9.40 32.02
C ARG A 472 15.68 -8.64 31.44
N LEU A 473 16.64 -9.32 30.80
CA LEU A 473 17.76 -8.69 30.08
C LEU A 473 17.37 -8.18 28.68
N VAL A 474 16.31 -8.75 28.08
CA VAL A 474 15.76 -8.45 26.75
C VAL A 474 14.36 -7.82 26.85
N ALA A 475 13.80 -7.70 28.06
CA ALA A 475 12.69 -6.78 28.33
C ALA A 475 13.06 -5.40 27.78
N PRO A 476 12.10 -4.63 27.22
CA PRO A 476 12.38 -3.30 26.71
C PRO A 476 13.09 -2.50 27.82
N VAL A 477 14.36 -2.18 27.58
CA VAL A 477 15.11 -1.29 28.47
C VAL A 477 14.37 0.04 28.42
N SER A 478 13.86 0.51 29.57
CA SER A 478 13.34 1.88 29.66
C SER A 478 14.44 2.81 29.15
N PRO A 479 14.15 3.74 28.22
CA PRO A 479 15.18 4.60 27.66
C PRO A 479 15.83 5.34 28.84
N PRO A 480 17.14 5.13 29.10
CA PRO A 480 17.81 5.95 30.07
C PRO A 480 17.81 7.35 29.48
N VAL A 481 17.20 8.27 30.22
CA VAL A 481 17.31 9.71 29.98
C VAL A 481 18.76 10.04 29.64
N LEU A 482 18.96 10.55 28.42
CA LEU A 482 20.03 11.46 28.00
C LEU A 482 21.34 11.39 28.82
N ALA A 483 22.26 10.49 28.46
CA ALA A 483 23.67 10.69 28.76
C ALA A 483 24.57 9.87 27.82
N ASN A 484 25.10 10.54 26.80
CA ASN A 484 26.46 10.39 26.28
C ASN A 484 26.96 8.95 26.03
N SER A 485 26.67 8.40 24.86
CA SER A 485 27.71 7.80 24.01
C SER A 485 27.12 7.37 22.68
N SER A 486 27.78 7.80 21.61
CA SER A 486 27.46 7.57 20.21
C SER A 486 27.06 6.12 19.91
N LEU A 487 25.77 5.91 19.64
CA LEU A 487 25.33 4.86 18.72
C LEU A 487 26.07 5.06 17.40
N ALA A 488 26.55 3.96 16.81
CA ALA A 488 27.16 3.94 15.49
C ALA A 488 26.32 4.80 14.54
N SER A 489 26.94 5.88 14.06
CA SER A 489 26.22 6.97 13.43
C SER A 489 25.30 6.46 12.32
N VAL A 490 24.14 7.09 12.22
CA VAL A 490 23.18 7.07 11.12
C VAL A 490 23.82 7.09 9.72
N LYS A 491 25.10 7.45 9.59
CA LYS A 491 25.90 7.32 8.35
C LYS A 491 25.95 5.90 7.77
N THR A 492 25.91 4.84 8.57
CA THR A 492 25.97 3.46 8.03
C THR A 492 24.65 2.97 7.44
N LEU A 493 23.54 3.68 7.69
CA LEU A 493 22.23 3.46 7.07
C LEU A 493 21.88 4.55 6.04
N GLN A 494 22.82 5.46 5.75
CA GLN A 494 22.58 6.60 4.86
C GLN A 494 22.22 6.15 3.45
N HIS A 495 22.77 5.03 2.97
CA HIS A 495 22.36 4.38 1.72
C HIS A 495 20.88 3.92 1.75
N CYS A 496 20.37 3.43 2.88
CA CYS A 496 18.97 2.97 3.00
C CYS A 496 17.98 4.13 3.15
N PHE A 497 18.44 5.29 3.60
CA PHE A 497 17.68 6.54 3.69
C PHE A 497 17.89 7.47 2.48
N GLU A 498 18.79 7.14 1.56
CA GLU A 498 18.92 7.77 0.24
C GLU A 498 17.88 7.21 -0.75
N VAL A 499 16.64 7.02 -0.28
CA VAL A 499 15.50 7.31 -1.13
C VAL A 499 15.23 8.76 -0.88
N SER A 500 15.77 9.61 -1.76
CA SER A 500 15.40 11.01 -2.00
C SER A 500 14.79 11.70 -0.78
N SER A 501 15.51 12.66 -0.18
CA SER A 501 14.90 13.72 0.63
C SER A 501 13.91 14.53 -0.22
N CYS A 502 12.79 13.91 -0.55
CA CYS A 502 11.62 14.45 -1.15
C CYS A 502 10.84 14.96 0.07
N CYS A 503 11.19 16.14 0.56
CA CYS A 503 10.12 17.05 0.95
C CYS A 503 9.24 17.12 -0.29
N ARG A 504 8.14 16.36 -0.31
CA ARG A 504 7.29 16.25 -1.49
C ARG A 504 6.90 17.67 -1.83
N GLN A 505 7.38 18.18 -2.96
CA GLN A 505 7.02 19.50 -3.43
C GLN A 505 5.55 19.39 -3.83
N LEU A 506 4.69 19.66 -2.85
CA LEU A 506 3.25 19.46 -2.97
C LEU A 506 2.76 20.31 -4.14
N GLN A 507 2.14 19.63 -5.09
CA GLN A 507 1.54 20.29 -6.24
C GLN A 507 0.27 21.02 -5.79
N VAL A 508 -0.23 21.92 -6.62
CA VAL A 508 -1.46 22.66 -6.38
C VAL A 508 -2.64 21.71 -6.10
N LEU A 509 -2.67 20.56 -6.76
CA LEU A 509 -3.71 19.55 -6.56
C LEU A 509 -3.60 18.87 -5.17
N ASP A 510 -2.38 18.63 -4.68
CA ASP A 510 -2.16 18.08 -3.34
C ASP A 510 -2.65 19.08 -2.28
N TRP A 511 -2.33 20.37 -2.41
CA TRP A 511 -2.83 21.42 -1.52
C TRP A 511 -4.34 21.56 -1.55
N ALA A 512 -4.96 21.37 -2.71
CA ALA A 512 -6.41 21.34 -2.83
C ALA A 512 -7.02 20.16 -2.04
N ALA A 513 -6.40 18.98 -2.13
CA ALA A 513 -6.84 17.79 -1.40
C ALA A 513 -6.72 17.98 0.13
N ILE A 514 -5.59 18.53 0.60
CA ILE A 514 -5.36 18.90 2.01
C ILE A 514 -6.48 19.82 2.53
N LEU A 515 -6.80 20.88 1.77
CA LEU A 515 -7.84 21.82 2.16
C LEU A 515 -9.23 21.16 2.20
N MET A 516 -9.53 20.24 1.27
CA MET A 516 -10.81 19.50 1.30
C MET A 516 -10.92 18.58 2.52
N ALA A 517 -9.83 17.91 2.91
CA ALA A 517 -9.81 17.00 4.06
C ALA A 517 -10.11 17.72 5.39
N CYS A 518 -9.73 19.00 5.49
CA CYS A 518 -10.02 19.83 6.67
C CYS A 518 -11.52 20.12 6.89
N GLN A 519 -12.42 19.72 5.97
CA GLN A 519 -13.87 19.81 6.19
C GLN A 519 -14.36 18.86 7.30
N VAL A 520 -13.65 17.74 7.51
CA VAL A 520 -14.11 16.63 8.35
C VAL A 520 -13.05 16.12 9.31
N SER A 521 -11.80 16.60 9.21
CA SER A 521 -10.69 16.22 10.08
C SER A 521 -9.99 17.47 10.63
N SER A 522 -9.41 17.36 11.82
CA SER A 522 -8.64 18.46 12.43
C SER A 522 -7.36 18.77 11.64
N ALA A 523 -6.85 19.98 11.76
CA ALA A 523 -5.63 20.40 11.07
C ALA A 523 -4.43 19.52 11.44
N GLU A 524 -4.37 19.07 12.70
CA GLU A 524 -3.34 18.19 13.24
C GLU A 524 -3.40 16.80 12.61
N GLN A 525 -4.60 16.24 12.46
CA GLN A 525 -4.80 14.94 11.81
C GLN A 525 -4.45 15.01 10.31
N VAL A 526 -4.88 16.06 9.62
CA VAL A 526 -4.55 16.24 8.19
C VAL A 526 -3.05 16.46 8.01
N ALA A 527 -2.45 17.31 8.84
CA ALA A 527 -1.01 17.59 8.83
C ALA A 527 -0.17 16.34 9.08
N TYR A 528 -0.61 15.52 10.05
CA TYR A 528 -0.09 14.18 10.22
C TYR A 528 -0.23 13.45 8.88
N GLN A 529 -1.43 13.05 8.43
CA GLN A 529 -1.64 12.19 7.25
C GLN A 529 -0.86 12.60 5.99
N GLU A 530 -0.66 13.90 5.76
CA GLU A 530 -0.04 14.46 4.55
C GLU A 530 1.46 14.74 4.68
N GLY A 531 2.03 14.57 5.88
CA GLY A 531 3.46 14.81 6.14
C GLY A 531 3.84 16.29 6.06
N VAL A 532 2.92 17.19 6.44
CA VAL A 532 3.14 18.65 6.45
C VAL A 532 3.08 19.20 7.87
N SER A 533 3.62 20.40 8.09
CA SER A 533 3.54 21.06 9.39
C SER A 533 2.09 21.41 9.76
N PRO A 534 1.64 21.11 11.00
CA PRO A 534 0.33 21.55 11.51
C PRO A 534 0.12 23.05 11.41
N ALA A 535 1.18 23.86 11.57
CA ALA A 535 1.11 25.31 11.44
C ALA A 535 0.70 25.74 10.02
N MET A 536 1.17 25.03 8.99
CA MET A 536 0.84 25.32 7.59
C MET A 536 -0.62 25.00 7.28
N VAL A 537 -1.14 23.89 7.82
CA VAL A 537 -2.56 23.50 7.64
C VAL A 537 -3.49 24.46 8.39
N ARG A 538 -3.11 24.91 9.59
CA ARG A 538 -3.83 25.97 10.31
C ARG A 538 -3.83 27.29 9.54
N ALA A 539 -2.68 27.72 9.02
CA ALA A 539 -2.59 28.92 8.19
C ALA A 539 -3.50 28.83 6.95
N LEU A 540 -3.60 27.66 6.32
CA LEU A 540 -4.50 27.44 5.19
C LEU A 540 -5.98 27.64 5.58
N LEU A 541 -6.39 27.15 6.76
CA LEU A 541 -7.73 27.36 7.31
C LEU A 541 -7.99 28.80 7.74
N ASP A 542 -7.01 29.47 8.32
CA ASP A 542 -7.11 30.88 8.70
C ASP A 542 -7.30 31.76 7.47
N HIS A 543 -6.52 31.53 6.40
CA HIS A 543 -6.70 32.23 5.13
C HIS A 543 -8.04 31.88 4.47
N ALA A 544 -8.52 30.64 4.57
CA ALA A 544 -9.86 30.28 4.12
C ALA A 544 -10.96 31.06 4.87
N ALA A 545 -10.83 31.23 6.19
CA ALA A 545 -11.73 32.03 7.01
C ALA A 545 -11.67 33.53 6.63
N ILE A 546 -10.47 34.06 6.37
CA ILE A 546 -10.28 35.44 5.88
C ILE A 546 -10.98 35.63 4.53
N VAL A 547 -10.81 34.70 3.59
CA VAL A 547 -11.46 34.76 2.28
C VAL A 547 -12.98 34.70 2.42
N GLN A 548 -13.51 33.76 3.22
CA GLN A 548 -14.95 33.66 3.47
C GLN A 548 -15.53 34.94 4.10
N LYS A 549 -14.79 35.58 5.01
CA LYS A 549 -15.22 36.81 5.71
C LYS A 549 -15.30 38.00 4.76
N HIS A 550 -14.40 38.10 3.78
CA HIS A 550 -14.27 39.28 2.92
C HIS A 550 -14.79 39.10 1.48
N CYS A 551 -15.13 37.87 1.08
CA CYS A 551 -15.61 37.53 -0.26
C CYS A 551 -16.89 36.66 -0.21
N PRO A 552 -18.02 37.11 -0.79
CA PRO A 552 -18.26 38.47 -1.31
C PRO A 552 -18.34 39.52 -0.19
N ARG A 553 -18.14 40.80 -0.56
CA ARG A 553 -18.33 41.94 0.37
C ARG A 553 -19.76 42.08 0.86
N GLN A 554 -20.74 41.69 0.03
CA GLN A 554 -22.17 41.80 0.31
C GLN A 554 -22.89 40.53 -0.14
N GLY A 555 -23.89 40.08 0.62
CA GLY A 555 -24.69 38.91 0.30
C GLY A 555 -24.25 37.61 0.99
N LYS A 556 -24.61 36.47 0.39
CA LYS A 556 -24.35 35.13 0.96
C LYS A 556 -22.85 34.84 0.96
N ARG A 557 -22.30 34.47 2.13
CA ARG A 557 -20.89 34.06 2.28
C ARG A 557 -20.58 32.84 1.41
N LEU A 558 -19.36 32.80 0.89
CA LEU A 558 -18.80 31.59 0.27
C LEU A 558 -18.69 30.46 1.32
N PRO A 559 -18.68 29.18 0.92
CA PRO A 559 -18.34 28.10 1.86
C PRO A 559 -16.92 28.33 2.41
N LEU A 560 -16.64 27.92 3.66
CA LEU A 560 -15.29 28.08 4.25
C LEU A 560 -14.25 27.37 3.36
N ILE A 561 -14.56 26.13 2.99
CA ILE A 561 -13.75 25.32 2.09
C ILE A 561 -14.43 25.26 0.71
N PRO A 562 -13.71 25.50 -0.40
CA PRO A 562 -14.27 25.44 -1.74
C PRO A 562 -14.97 24.11 -2.02
N ALA A 563 -16.10 24.13 -2.72
CA ALA A 563 -16.84 22.90 -3.02
C ALA A 563 -16.23 22.14 -4.22
N LEU A 564 -15.03 21.57 -4.04
CA LEU A 564 -14.28 20.83 -5.07
C LEU A 564 -14.21 19.32 -4.79
N SER A 565 -14.51 18.86 -3.57
CA SER A 565 -14.38 17.47 -3.12
C SER A 565 -14.87 16.41 -4.13
N PRO A 566 -16.03 16.57 -4.82
CA PRO A 566 -16.51 15.55 -5.78
C PRO A 566 -15.61 15.31 -7.00
N TRP A 567 -14.66 16.22 -7.29
CA TRP A 567 -13.78 16.15 -8.45
C TRP A 567 -12.31 15.91 -8.10
N ILE A 568 -11.86 16.28 -6.90
CA ILE A 568 -10.45 16.19 -6.50
C ILE A 568 -9.91 14.76 -6.62
N HIS A 569 -10.62 13.77 -6.07
CA HIS A 569 -10.18 12.36 -6.15
C HIS A 569 -9.89 11.89 -7.59
N ARG A 570 -10.79 12.16 -8.54
CA ARG A 570 -10.60 11.75 -9.94
C ARG A 570 -9.44 12.47 -10.62
N LEU A 571 -9.11 13.69 -10.18
CA LEU A 571 -7.96 14.43 -10.68
C LEU A 571 -6.66 13.85 -10.12
N VAL A 572 -6.64 13.50 -8.83
CA VAL A 572 -5.49 12.89 -8.16
C VAL A 572 -5.19 11.52 -8.75
N GLU A 573 -6.21 10.68 -8.97
CA GLU A 573 -6.06 9.39 -9.66
C GLU A 573 -5.43 9.56 -11.06
N ARG A 574 -5.83 10.59 -11.80
CA ARG A 574 -5.28 10.86 -13.14
C ARG A 574 -3.82 11.28 -13.14
N GLU A 575 -3.41 12.11 -12.18
CA GLU A 575 -2.01 12.52 -12.06
C GLU A 575 -1.12 11.33 -11.67
N LYS A 576 -1.59 10.47 -10.76
CA LYS A 576 -0.89 9.22 -10.39
C LYS A 576 -0.65 8.34 -11.63
N HIS A 577 -1.68 8.11 -12.45
CA HIS A 577 -1.56 7.33 -13.68
C HIS A 577 -0.68 7.98 -14.76
N GLN A 578 -0.61 9.31 -14.85
CA GLN A 578 0.25 10.02 -15.80
C GLN A 578 1.71 10.08 -15.36
N GLY A 579 1.98 10.05 -14.04
CA GLY A 579 3.32 9.90 -13.49
C GLY A 579 3.93 8.53 -13.83
N GLU A 580 3.12 7.47 -13.75
CA GLU A 580 3.52 6.09 -14.10
C GLU A 580 3.78 5.93 -15.62
N GLN A 581 3.05 6.65 -16.49
CA GLN A 581 3.23 6.58 -17.96
C GLN A 581 4.46 7.34 -18.50
N ARG A 582 5.05 8.29 -17.76
CA ARG A 582 6.23 9.06 -18.22
C ARG A 582 7.56 8.28 -18.19
N GLN A 583 7.58 7.06 -17.66
CA GLN A 583 8.77 6.20 -17.58
C GLN A 583 8.77 5.03 -18.58
N ALA A 584 7.76 4.91 -19.46
CA ALA A 584 7.69 3.87 -20.48
C ALA A 584 7.84 4.45 -21.91
N PRO A 585 8.55 3.78 -22.84
CA PRO A 585 8.64 4.23 -24.22
C PRO A 585 7.28 4.19 -24.92
N GLN A 586 6.99 5.24 -25.68
CA GLN A 586 5.78 5.42 -26.47
C GLN A 586 5.68 4.36 -27.58
N ALA A 587 4.88 3.31 -27.36
CA ALA A 587 4.22 2.58 -28.44
C ALA A 587 3.01 1.81 -27.90
N ILE A 588 1.94 1.81 -28.68
CA ILE A 588 0.66 1.11 -28.48
C ILE A 588 -0.38 1.88 -27.64
N GLU A 589 -0.69 3.10 -28.08
CA GLU A 589 -2.06 3.62 -27.95
C GLU A 589 -2.85 3.22 -29.20
N GLU A 590 -3.59 2.12 -29.12
CA GLU A 590 -4.80 1.86 -29.92
C GLU A 590 -5.29 0.45 -29.55
N GLN A 591 -6.24 0.33 -28.60
CA GLN A 591 -7.30 -0.69 -28.55
C GLN A 591 -7.94 -0.97 -27.18
N GLN A 592 -7.67 -0.22 -26.11
CA GLN A 592 -8.41 -0.36 -24.83
C GLN A 592 -9.24 0.87 -24.44
N LEU A 593 -10.08 1.37 -25.35
CA LEU A 593 -11.05 2.44 -25.06
C LEU A 593 -12.49 1.97 -25.21
N SER A 594 -12.94 1.02 -24.39
CA SER A 594 -14.34 0.58 -24.40
C SER A 594 -14.91 0.32 -23.01
N LYS A 595 -14.93 1.38 -22.17
CA LYS A 595 -16.00 1.75 -21.21
C LYS A 595 -15.54 2.89 -20.26
N VAL A 596 -14.92 3.95 -20.78
CA VAL A 596 -14.67 5.15 -19.97
C VAL A 596 -15.96 5.96 -19.88
N LYS A 597 -16.58 6.05 -18.69
CA LYS A 597 -17.67 7.00 -18.44
C LYS A 597 -17.21 8.38 -18.90
N ARG A 598 -17.91 9.01 -19.85
CA ARG A 598 -17.63 10.39 -20.28
C ARG A 598 -17.53 11.28 -19.05
N ASP A 599 -16.41 12.00 -18.93
CA ASP A 599 -16.21 12.95 -17.84
C ASP A 599 -17.33 13.98 -17.80
N SER A 600 -17.73 14.36 -16.58
CA SER A 600 -18.54 15.55 -16.43
C SER A 600 -17.78 16.76 -16.97
N TYR A 601 -18.47 17.70 -17.61
CA TYR A 601 -17.86 18.93 -18.11
C TYR A 601 -17.15 19.74 -17.01
N SER A 602 -17.66 19.71 -15.77
CA SER A 602 -17.00 20.33 -14.61
C SER A 602 -15.63 19.69 -14.31
N LEU A 603 -15.51 18.37 -14.42
CA LEU A 603 -14.25 17.66 -14.23
C LEU A 603 -13.24 18.03 -15.32
N GLN A 604 -13.68 18.14 -16.57
CA GLN A 604 -12.81 18.58 -17.68
C GLN A 604 -12.30 20.00 -17.48
N ILE A 605 -13.16 20.92 -17.05
CA ILE A 605 -12.78 22.30 -16.72
C ILE A 605 -11.77 22.31 -15.58
N LEU A 606 -12.06 21.64 -14.47
CA LEU A 606 -11.17 21.64 -13.31
C LEU A 606 -9.81 21.03 -13.67
N ASN A 607 -9.79 19.91 -14.39
CA ASN A 607 -8.55 19.31 -14.88
C ASN A 607 -7.71 20.30 -15.72
N PHE A 608 -8.36 21.03 -16.63
CA PHE A 608 -7.70 22.06 -17.42
C PHE A 608 -7.13 23.18 -16.53
N LEU A 609 -7.91 23.69 -15.58
CA LEU A 609 -7.49 24.79 -14.71
C LEU A 609 -6.36 24.38 -13.74
N PHE A 610 -6.43 23.19 -13.15
CA PHE A 610 -5.35 22.69 -12.29
C PHE A 610 -4.05 22.53 -13.07
N ARG A 611 -4.10 21.99 -14.29
CA ARG A 611 -2.91 21.87 -15.15
C ARG A 611 -2.35 23.22 -15.55
N GLN A 612 -3.18 24.15 -16.02
CA GLN A 612 -2.71 25.50 -16.40
C GLN A 612 -2.10 26.25 -15.22
N LEU A 613 -2.71 26.11 -14.03
CA LEU A 613 -2.20 26.71 -12.81
C LEU A 613 -0.86 26.09 -12.39
N GLN A 614 -0.74 24.76 -12.42
CA GLN A 614 0.50 24.08 -12.07
C GLN A 614 1.62 24.41 -13.06
N THR A 615 1.38 24.21 -14.36
CA THR A 615 2.36 24.52 -15.41
C THR A 615 2.78 25.98 -15.38
N GLY A 616 1.83 26.90 -15.19
CA GLY A 616 2.16 28.32 -15.11
C GLY A 616 2.98 28.71 -13.88
N LEU A 617 2.78 28.03 -12.75
CA LEU A 617 3.62 28.23 -11.56
C LEU A 617 5.02 27.61 -11.76
N ASP A 618 5.10 26.45 -12.41
CA ASP A 618 6.36 25.74 -12.67
C ASP A 618 7.25 26.50 -13.67
N ASP A 619 6.66 27.10 -14.72
CA ASP A 619 7.38 27.86 -15.75
C ASP A 619 7.52 29.36 -15.44
N GLY A 620 6.92 29.81 -14.33
CA GLY A 620 6.95 31.21 -13.87
C GLY A 620 6.05 32.18 -14.63
N SER A 621 5.24 31.70 -15.59
CA SER A 621 4.26 32.54 -16.31
C SER A 621 3.08 32.98 -15.44
N LEU A 622 2.81 32.25 -14.35
CA LEU A 622 1.91 32.62 -13.27
C LEU A 622 2.69 32.78 -11.97
N THR A 623 2.35 33.81 -11.20
CA THR A 623 2.92 34.05 -9.87
C THR A 623 1.81 34.15 -8.82
N TRP A 624 2.12 33.80 -7.57
CA TRP A 624 1.15 33.95 -6.48
C TRP A 624 0.60 35.37 -6.32
N PRO A 625 1.39 36.46 -6.44
CA PRO A 625 0.84 37.83 -6.45
C PRO A 625 -0.15 38.09 -7.59
N MET A 626 0.13 37.62 -8.81
CA MET A 626 -0.77 37.76 -9.95
C MET A 626 -2.09 37.02 -9.71
N ILE A 627 -2.02 35.80 -9.16
CA ILE A 627 -3.19 35.01 -8.78
C ILE A 627 -4.01 35.73 -7.69
N GLN A 628 -3.34 36.24 -6.66
CA GLN A 628 -3.97 36.96 -5.56
C GLN A 628 -4.71 38.22 -6.05
N ASP A 629 -4.09 38.99 -6.94
CA ASP A 629 -4.68 40.21 -7.50
C ASP A 629 -5.86 39.92 -8.43
N GLY A 630 -5.75 38.91 -9.29
CA GLY A 630 -6.84 38.50 -10.18
C GLY A 630 -8.04 37.91 -9.41
N CYS A 631 -7.80 37.06 -8.41
CA CYS A 631 -8.88 36.43 -7.64
C CYS A 631 -9.55 37.39 -6.62
N GLN A 632 -9.00 38.56 -6.34
CA GLN A 632 -9.67 39.59 -5.52
C GLN A 632 -11.00 40.07 -6.11
N ILE A 633 -11.29 39.77 -7.39
CA ILE A 633 -12.59 40.04 -8.00
C ILE A 633 -13.74 39.30 -7.30
N LEU A 634 -13.47 38.21 -6.56
CA LEU A 634 -14.46 37.47 -5.77
C LEU A 634 -15.17 38.34 -4.72
N ARG A 635 -14.59 39.49 -4.35
CA ARG A 635 -15.23 40.51 -3.48
C ARG A 635 -16.53 41.06 -4.06
N TYR A 636 -16.67 40.99 -5.39
CA TYR A 636 -17.79 41.56 -6.16
C TYR A 636 -18.75 40.49 -6.69
N LEU A 637 -18.78 39.30 -6.08
CA LEU A 637 -19.78 38.29 -6.41
C LEU A 637 -21.16 38.71 -5.90
N VAL A 638 -22.14 38.65 -6.79
CA VAL A 638 -23.55 38.89 -6.47
C VAL A 638 -24.25 37.54 -6.29
N PRO A 639 -24.97 37.31 -5.17
CA PRO A 639 -25.69 36.07 -4.93
C PRO A 639 -26.83 35.88 -5.94
N GLY A 640 -26.89 34.71 -6.57
CA GLY A 640 -27.88 34.33 -7.58
C GLY A 640 -27.70 32.87 -8.04
N LYS A 641 -28.46 32.40 -9.05
CA LYS A 641 -28.29 31.05 -9.64
C LYS A 641 -26.97 30.96 -10.42
N GLY A 642 -25.85 30.83 -9.70
CA GLY A 642 -24.52 30.63 -10.26
C GLY A 642 -23.43 31.58 -9.76
N TYR A 643 -23.76 32.57 -8.92
CA TYR A 643 -22.99 33.80 -8.62
C TYR A 643 -22.50 34.52 -9.87
N LEU A 644 -22.77 35.82 -9.98
CA LEU A 644 -22.32 36.65 -11.10
C LEU A 644 -21.25 37.61 -10.61
N ILE A 645 -20.18 37.80 -11.38
CA ILE A 645 -19.16 38.81 -11.09
C ILE A 645 -19.68 40.14 -11.63
N ARG A 646 -19.95 41.12 -10.75
CA ARG A 646 -20.29 42.51 -11.13
C ARG A 646 -19.32 43.47 -10.48
N SER A 647 -18.26 43.83 -11.20
CA SER A 647 -17.22 44.68 -10.62
C SER A 647 -17.37 46.14 -11.09
N PRO A 648 -17.46 47.10 -10.14
CA PRO A 648 -17.42 48.54 -10.44
C PRO A 648 -16.01 49.07 -10.69
N SER A 649 -14.98 48.21 -10.64
CA SER A 649 -13.58 48.62 -10.75
C SER A 649 -12.96 48.05 -12.01
N SER A 650 -12.66 48.93 -12.95
CA SER A 650 -11.96 48.62 -14.21
C SER A 650 -10.64 47.90 -13.96
N ARG A 651 -9.82 48.40 -13.03
CA ARG A 651 -8.56 47.75 -12.63
C ARG A 651 -8.76 46.30 -12.18
N ARG A 652 -9.78 46.02 -11.37
CA ARG A 652 -10.06 44.65 -10.87
C ARG A 652 -10.51 43.72 -11.98
N VAL A 653 -11.34 44.22 -12.88
CA VAL A 653 -11.76 43.49 -14.08
C VAL A 653 -10.56 43.14 -14.94
N ILE A 654 -9.68 44.10 -15.23
CA ILE A 654 -8.48 43.86 -16.04
C ILE A 654 -7.55 42.86 -15.37
N GLN A 655 -7.24 43.01 -14.07
CA GLN A 655 -6.42 42.04 -13.33
C GLN A 655 -6.99 40.61 -13.41
N PHE A 656 -8.31 40.47 -13.27
CA PHE A 656 -8.98 39.17 -13.41
C PHE A 656 -8.91 38.61 -14.83
N LEU A 657 -9.10 39.46 -15.85
CA LEU A 657 -9.06 39.05 -17.24
C LEU A 657 -7.63 38.68 -17.67
N THR A 658 -6.60 39.38 -17.18
CA THR A 658 -5.19 39.00 -17.36
C THR A 658 -4.90 37.64 -16.74
N LEU A 659 -5.40 37.37 -15.53
CA LEU A 659 -5.31 36.04 -14.92
C LEU A 659 -6.04 34.98 -15.76
N CYS A 660 -7.24 35.25 -16.25
CA CYS A 660 -7.96 34.34 -17.14
C CYS A 660 -7.16 34.04 -18.41
N ARG A 661 -6.56 35.05 -19.05
CA ARG A 661 -5.70 34.85 -20.23
C ARG A 661 -4.50 33.94 -19.90
N ALA A 662 -3.83 34.18 -18.77
CA ALA A 662 -2.70 33.37 -18.35
C ALA A 662 -3.09 31.92 -18.00
N LEU A 663 -4.32 31.70 -17.52
CA LEU A 663 -4.91 30.37 -17.36
C LEU A 663 -5.42 29.76 -18.68
N GLY A 664 -5.12 30.38 -19.83
CA GLY A 664 -5.46 29.86 -21.17
C GLY A 664 -6.89 30.15 -21.64
N PHE A 665 -7.62 31.07 -21.01
CA PHE A 665 -8.94 31.48 -21.50
C PHE A 665 -8.80 32.35 -22.75
N LYS A 666 -9.68 32.10 -23.73
CA LYS A 666 -9.76 32.84 -25.00
C LYS A 666 -10.99 33.74 -24.99
N ALA A 667 -11.08 34.67 -25.92
CA ALA A 667 -12.20 35.60 -26.05
C ALA A 667 -13.57 34.91 -26.01
N ARG A 668 -13.72 33.78 -26.71
CA ARG A 668 -14.95 32.96 -26.72
C ARG A 668 -15.38 32.38 -25.37
N HIS A 669 -14.51 32.35 -24.36
CA HIS A 669 -14.80 31.85 -23.01
C HIS A 669 -15.25 32.97 -22.07
N ILE A 670 -15.27 34.23 -22.53
CA ILE A 670 -15.55 35.40 -21.72
C ILE A 670 -16.68 36.17 -22.39
N GLN A 671 -17.72 36.46 -21.62
CA GLN A 671 -18.78 37.38 -22.02
C GLN A 671 -18.75 38.57 -21.07
N LEU A 672 -18.67 39.76 -21.65
CA LEU A 672 -18.65 41.03 -20.94
C LEU A 672 -19.95 41.77 -21.21
N THR A 673 -20.58 42.25 -20.15
CA THR A 673 -21.76 43.12 -20.26
C THR A 673 -21.49 44.40 -19.48
N LEU A 674 -21.50 45.53 -20.17
CA LEU A 674 -21.23 46.83 -19.57
C LEU A 674 -22.53 47.54 -19.20
N GLN A 675 -22.64 47.93 -17.93
CA GLN A 675 -23.79 48.64 -17.39
C GLN A 675 -23.40 50.12 -17.16
N LEU A 676 -24.06 51.02 -17.89
CA LEU A 676 -23.83 52.48 -17.86
C LEU A 676 -25.17 53.23 -17.72
N PRO A 677 -25.75 53.28 -16.51
CA PRO A 677 -27.02 53.96 -16.29
C PRO A 677 -26.86 55.48 -16.50
N GLY A 678 -27.67 56.06 -17.39
CA GLY A 678 -27.74 57.52 -17.58
C GLY A 678 -26.63 58.15 -18.44
N ALA A 679 -25.75 57.36 -19.07
CA ALA A 679 -24.76 57.88 -20.02
C ALA A 679 -25.40 58.25 -21.37
N ASP A 680 -25.01 59.38 -21.95
CA ASP A 680 -25.41 59.76 -23.31
C ASP A 680 -24.67 58.93 -24.39
N VAL A 681 -25.07 59.08 -25.65
CA VAL A 681 -24.50 58.30 -26.77
C VAL A 681 -22.99 58.54 -26.91
N MET A 682 -22.52 59.77 -26.71
CA MET A 682 -21.10 60.11 -26.84
C MET A 682 -20.27 59.52 -25.70
N GLN A 683 -20.75 59.63 -24.46
CA GLN A 683 -20.11 59.06 -23.27
C GLN A 683 -20.01 57.54 -23.37
N LYS A 684 -21.06 56.88 -23.89
CA LYS A 684 -21.03 55.43 -24.13
C LYS A 684 -19.95 55.04 -25.14
N THR A 685 -19.85 55.76 -26.26
CA THR A 685 -18.83 55.51 -27.28
C THR A 685 -17.40 55.70 -26.73
N ASP A 686 -17.18 56.77 -25.96
CA ASP A 686 -15.88 57.05 -25.34
C ASP A 686 -15.48 55.97 -24.33
N ILE A 687 -16.37 55.61 -23.39
CA ILE A 687 -16.11 54.57 -22.38
C ILE A 687 -15.89 53.20 -23.04
N LEU A 688 -16.64 52.85 -24.09
CA LEU A 688 -16.40 51.63 -24.86
C LEU A 688 -15.03 51.64 -25.56
N GLY A 689 -14.61 52.79 -26.11
CA GLY A 689 -13.27 52.99 -26.66
C GLY A 689 -12.18 52.75 -25.62
N GLN A 690 -12.33 53.32 -24.42
CA GLN A 690 -11.41 53.11 -23.31
C GLN A 690 -11.34 51.64 -22.87
N TRP A 691 -12.49 50.95 -22.76
CA TRP A 691 -12.51 49.51 -22.46
C TRP A 691 -11.84 48.67 -23.54
N ASN A 692 -12.05 48.98 -24.81
CA ASN A 692 -11.38 48.29 -25.91
C ASN A 692 -9.86 48.47 -25.85
N GLY A 693 -9.38 49.67 -25.52
CA GLY A 693 -7.95 49.93 -25.27
C GLY A 693 -7.42 49.12 -24.08
N LEU A 694 -8.14 49.10 -22.95
CA LEU A 694 -7.76 48.32 -21.77
C LEU A 694 -7.74 46.80 -22.05
N LEU A 695 -8.72 46.29 -22.81
CA LEU A 695 -8.75 44.89 -23.25
C LEU A 695 -7.60 44.57 -24.19
N GLN A 696 -7.24 45.49 -25.08
CA GLN A 696 -6.08 45.35 -25.96
C GLN A 696 -4.77 45.28 -25.15
N CYS A 697 -4.57 46.16 -24.17
CA CYS A 697 -3.44 46.12 -23.25
C CYS A 697 -3.40 44.83 -22.41
N ALA A 698 -4.56 44.27 -22.07
CA ALA A 698 -4.68 42.98 -21.38
C ALA A 698 -4.51 41.76 -22.32
N GLY A 699 -4.27 41.97 -23.62
CA GLY A 699 -4.11 40.91 -24.61
C GLY A 699 -5.41 40.17 -24.95
N LEU A 700 -6.57 40.81 -24.79
CA LEU A 700 -7.91 40.29 -25.05
C LEU A 700 -8.65 41.15 -26.09
N ALA A 701 -7.92 41.64 -27.10
CA ALA A 701 -8.52 42.35 -28.23
C ALA A 701 -9.58 41.46 -28.92
N GLY A 702 -10.76 42.04 -29.20
CA GLY A 702 -11.85 41.36 -29.88
C GLY A 702 -12.86 40.61 -28.98
N VAL A 703 -12.79 40.74 -27.65
CA VAL A 703 -13.89 40.30 -26.78
C VAL A 703 -15.06 41.29 -26.91
N PRO A 704 -16.26 40.85 -27.36
CA PRO A 704 -17.39 41.74 -27.49
C PRO A 704 -17.90 42.18 -26.11
N ILE A 705 -18.17 43.48 -25.98
CA ILE A 705 -18.83 44.07 -24.82
C ILE A 705 -20.28 44.33 -25.20
N GLU A 706 -21.21 43.59 -24.57
CA GLU A 706 -22.64 43.79 -24.75
C GLU A 706 -23.14 44.94 -23.86
N GLU A 707 -24.10 45.71 -24.34
CA GLU A 707 -24.76 46.72 -23.53
C GLU A 707 -25.78 46.08 -22.57
N GLY A 708 -25.72 46.49 -21.30
CA GLY A 708 -26.63 46.00 -20.27
C GLY A 708 -28.06 46.52 -20.39
N LYS A 709 -29.04 45.72 -19.94
CA LYS A 709 -30.46 46.06 -20.00
C LYS A 709 -30.86 47.01 -18.87
N GLN A 710 -31.74 47.97 -19.17
CA GLN A 710 -32.19 49.03 -18.26
C GLN A 710 -32.82 48.52 -16.94
N GLN A 711 -33.45 47.35 -16.98
CA GLN A 711 -34.07 46.68 -15.82
C GLN A 711 -33.09 46.24 -14.71
N ASP A 712 -31.78 46.15 -15.02
CA ASP A 712 -30.75 45.68 -14.07
C ASP A 712 -30.05 46.83 -13.30
N TRP A 713 -30.39 48.09 -13.60
CA TRP A 713 -29.72 49.29 -13.09
C TRP A 713 -29.94 49.68 -11.61
N PRO A 714 -31.09 49.37 -10.96
CA PRO A 714 -31.35 49.84 -9.58
C PRO A 714 -30.40 49.30 -8.50
N TYR A 715 -29.60 48.27 -8.83
CA TYR A 715 -28.74 47.55 -7.88
C TYR A 715 -27.24 47.68 -8.22
N LEU A 716 -26.85 48.72 -8.96
CA LEU A 716 -25.47 48.92 -9.38
C LEU A 716 -24.64 49.68 -8.32
N PRO A 717 -23.46 49.17 -7.96
CA PRO A 717 -22.54 49.88 -7.06
C PRO A 717 -21.91 51.11 -7.73
N LYS A 718 -21.45 52.08 -6.92
CA LYS A 718 -20.65 53.22 -7.43
C LYS A 718 -19.41 52.72 -8.18
N HIS A 719 -19.16 53.25 -9.38
CA HIS A 719 -18.07 52.85 -10.27
C HIS A 719 -17.01 53.93 -10.45
N ASP A 720 -15.86 53.53 -10.97
CA ASP A 720 -14.66 54.36 -11.17
C ASP A 720 -14.69 55.25 -12.43
N GLY A 721 -15.89 55.58 -12.92
CA GLY A 721 -16.08 56.33 -14.17
C GLY A 721 -16.20 55.46 -15.44
N LEU A 722 -15.84 54.17 -15.41
CA LEU A 722 -15.91 53.27 -16.57
C LEU A 722 -17.12 52.31 -16.56
N GLY A 723 -18.14 52.61 -15.75
CA GLY A 723 -19.33 51.76 -15.58
C GLY A 723 -19.07 50.51 -14.75
N VAL A 724 -20.11 49.68 -14.63
CA VAL A 724 -20.02 48.39 -13.92
C VAL A 724 -19.94 47.27 -14.94
N MET A 725 -18.87 46.48 -14.87
CA MET A 725 -18.68 45.34 -15.76
C MET A 725 -19.24 44.06 -15.13
N GLU A 726 -20.16 43.41 -15.84
CA GLU A 726 -20.50 42.01 -15.59
C GLU A 726 -19.54 41.10 -16.35
N VAL A 727 -18.91 40.16 -15.63
CA VAL A 727 -18.01 39.18 -16.24
C VAL A 727 -18.62 37.79 -16.12
N ARG A 728 -18.82 37.11 -17.25
CA ARG A 728 -19.28 35.72 -17.29
C ARG A 728 -18.25 34.83 -17.97
N LEU A 729 -17.84 33.79 -17.26
CA LEU A 729 -17.05 32.71 -17.85
C LEU A 729 -18.00 31.71 -18.50
N LEU A 730 -17.84 31.54 -19.82
CA LEU A 730 -18.63 30.65 -20.64
C LEU A 730 -17.91 29.31 -20.86
N ASN A 731 -18.68 28.23 -20.83
CA ASN A 731 -18.24 26.94 -21.34
C ASN A 731 -18.93 26.69 -22.69
N SER A 732 -18.18 26.84 -23.78
CA SER A 732 -18.71 26.68 -25.15
C SER A 732 -19.29 25.28 -25.45
N LYS A 733 -18.97 24.26 -24.64
CA LYS A 733 -19.51 22.89 -24.78
C LYS A 733 -20.82 22.64 -24.04
N LEU A 734 -21.27 23.54 -23.16
CA LEU A 734 -22.47 23.39 -22.32
C LEU A 734 -23.68 24.22 -22.81
N GLY A 735 -23.53 24.93 -23.93
CA GLY A 735 -24.54 25.82 -24.52
C GLY A 735 -24.33 27.30 -24.17
N GLY A 736 -24.81 28.20 -25.05
CA GLY A 736 -24.57 29.65 -24.98
C GLY A 736 -25.29 30.43 -23.86
N ARG A 737 -25.99 29.76 -22.93
CA ARG A 737 -26.60 30.40 -21.75
C ARG A 737 -25.88 29.93 -20.49
N GLY A 738 -25.31 30.88 -19.74
CA GLY A 738 -24.55 30.61 -18.52
C GLY A 738 -25.32 29.79 -17.49
N ARG A 739 -25.02 28.50 -17.38
CA ARG A 739 -25.47 27.64 -16.27
C ARG A 739 -24.30 27.38 -15.32
N ARG A 740 -24.57 27.62 -14.02
CA ARG A 740 -23.83 27.18 -12.81
C ARG A 740 -22.29 27.30 -12.90
N GLN A 741 -21.75 28.49 -12.62
CA GLN A 741 -20.30 28.77 -12.52
C GLN A 741 -19.62 28.16 -11.27
N ARG A 742 -20.23 27.17 -10.60
CA ARG A 742 -19.77 26.67 -9.30
C ARG A 742 -18.33 26.14 -9.33
N ALA A 743 -17.96 25.42 -10.39
CA ALA A 743 -16.59 24.87 -10.51
C ALA A 743 -15.54 25.98 -10.67
N PHE A 744 -15.80 26.97 -11.53
CA PHE A 744 -14.91 28.13 -11.69
C PHE A 744 -14.78 28.92 -10.40
N LEU A 745 -15.90 29.18 -9.73
CA LEU A 745 -15.89 29.94 -8.47
C LEU A 745 -15.18 29.20 -7.35
N SER A 746 -15.42 27.89 -7.19
CA SER A 746 -14.69 27.08 -6.23
C SER A 746 -13.20 27.05 -6.55
N MET A 747 -12.80 27.00 -7.84
CA MET A 747 -11.40 27.05 -8.24
C MET A 747 -10.77 28.43 -7.94
N MET A 748 -11.44 29.53 -8.26
CA MET A 748 -10.96 30.88 -7.95
C MET A 748 -10.84 31.10 -6.44
N GLN A 749 -11.80 30.56 -5.66
CA GLN A 749 -11.73 30.61 -4.20
C GLN A 749 -10.52 29.85 -3.68
N LEU A 750 -10.26 28.64 -4.17
CA LEU A 750 -9.07 27.86 -3.85
C LEU A 750 -7.79 28.64 -4.18
N MET A 751 -7.70 29.18 -5.39
CA MET A 751 -6.54 29.98 -5.85
C MET A 751 -6.26 31.17 -4.94
N LEU A 752 -7.30 31.88 -4.49
CA LEU A 752 -7.14 33.00 -3.57
C LEU A 752 -6.60 32.54 -2.21
N ILE A 753 -7.09 31.42 -1.68
CA ILE A 753 -6.64 30.84 -0.40
C ILE A 753 -5.17 30.40 -0.50
N LEU A 754 -4.82 29.66 -1.56
CA LEU A 754 -3.45 29.20 -1.80
C LEU A 754 -2.48 30.37 -1.99
N SER A 755 -2.86 31.39 -2.77
CA SER A 755 -2.01 32.57 -3.00
C SER A 755 -1.70 33.38 -1.74
N ALA A 756 -2.59 33.32 -0.73
CA ALA A 756 -2.38 33.97 0.55
C ALA A 756 -1.52 33.10 1.49
N THR A 757 -1.61 31.77 1.37
CA THR A 757 -0.92 30.82 2.25
C THR A 757 0.50 30.49 1.78
N LEU A 758 0.69 30.34 0.46
CA LEU A 758 1.92 29.86 -0.18
C LEU A 758 2.79 30.99 -0.75
N LYS A 759 2.50 32.23 -0.36
CA LYS A 759 3.30 33.39 -0.77
C LYS A 759 4.75 33.17 -0.26
N PRO A 760 5.78 33.35 -1.10
CA PRO A 760 7.15 33.29 -0.59
C PRO A 760 7.30 34.37 0.50
N LEU A 761 7.84 33.96 1.66
CA LEU A 761 8.35 34.86 2.68
C LEU A 761 9.54 35.64 2.13
#